data_AF-A0A1S8CI33-F1
#
_entry.id   AF-A0A1S8CI33-F1
#
_cell.length_a   1.000
_cell.length_b   1.000
_cell.length_c   1.000
_cell.angle_alpha   90.00
_cell.angle_beta   90.00
_cell.angle_gamma   90.00
#
_symmetry.space_group_name_H-M   'P 1'
#
loop_
_entity.id
_entity.type
_entity.pdbx_description
1 polymer ?
#
loop_
_entity_poly.entity_id
_entity_poly.type
_entity_poly.pdbx_seq_one_letter_code
_entity_poly.pdbx_strand_id
1 'polypeptide(L)'
;MRLIISLLLSLLLIQPALAAPIPNESQLRQELKQAESNKNAPHQAETVEALQSALNWLAERKQSKNNSEQYQRVIDDFPKMTQELRRQLTIEESKVLPNGDNLSASELEQLILQTSSQLLEQARLLQQEQERSREISDSLSQLPQQQTEARRALTEIQRRLQAQGNNQNSPLALAQLTLLQAEAAARKARVDELELAQLSANNRQELARIRAEVYKTRHEKTDSQLQALRNNLNSQRQREAERALEKTEQLAEQNGDLPKSISQQLQINRELSSALNQQAQQMDLISSQQRLAATQTLQVRQALSTIIEQAQWLGTSSALGETLRAQVAALPEMPKPQQLDSAMAELRVQRLRFESQLEKLPQQAKELKQDDGSPLTSAQQRIVDAQIRTQRELLNSLLSGCDTQILELTKLKVANTQLVDALNEIRDAAHRYLFWVPDVSPITLSYPLAVAHDLTRLLSLDTLTQLSGASMMMVTSKETLVPIFGALLLVIFSISSRKHYHAFLARASSRVGKVTQDEFTLTLRTVFWSILVALPLPVLWAALGFGLQNAWPYPVAVAIGDGVTATLPVLWICMISAAFAHPQGLFIVHFRWPAQQVYRAMRYYKMSIWLIVPLIMALITFDNLNEREFSNTLGRLCFILLCLALSLVTNSLKRAGIPLYLDKNGSGENLVNTALWGLLLSAPLVAALASTVGYLTTSQKLLARLETSVAIWFLLLVVYHIIRRWMLIQRRRIAFDRAKQRRADILAQRAKGEDETSPLPNSNEGSMEVDDTEIDLDVISAQSLRLVRSILTMIALVSVIFLWSEIHSAFGFLENITLWDVTSTVNGVDTAQPITMGALLIAILVVIVTMQLVRNLPALLELAILQHLDLTPGTGYAITTITKYLLLLFGAILSFSWIGIEWSKLQWVVTALSVGLGFGMQEIFSNFISGLIILFEKPIRIGDTVTIRNLTGSVTKINTRATTISDWDRKEIIVPNKAFITEQFINWSLSDTLTRVVLTVPAPAEANSEEVTQILTNAAERCALVLDTPAPEVYLVDLQQGIQIFELRIYAAEMGHRMPLRHEIHQLILAGYREHGITLPYPPFQVRTETLSRLSNNSRTPPSTAAPNHRRESGGL
;
A
#
# COMPACT_ATOMS: atom_id res chain seq x y z
N MET A 1 -74.64 30.77 -7.34
CA MET A 1 -73.74 29.63 -7.64
C MET A 1 -72.44 29.61 -6.81
N ARG A 2 -71.69 30.71 -6.64
CA ARG A 2 -70.42 30.69 -5.86
C ARG A 2 -70.57 30.37 -4.36
N LEU A 3 -71.64 30.82 -3.71
CA LEU A 3 -71.94 30.47 -2.29
C LEU A 3 -72.35 29.01 -2.10
N ILE A 4 -73.01 28.40 -3.10
CA ILE A 4 -73.39 26.99 -3.07
C ILE A 4 -72.16 26.11 -3.31
N ILE A 5 -71.22 26.55 -4.16
CA ILE A 5 -69.95 25.84 -4.36
C ILE A 5 -69.05 25.96 -3.13
N SER A 6 -68.97 27.11 -2.46
CA SER A 6 -68.18 27.25 -1.22
C SER A 6 -68.79 26.46 -0.05
N LEU A 7 -70.12 26.37 0.01
CA LEU A 7 -70.83 25.59 1.04
C LEU A 7 -70.81 24.08 0.75
N LEU A 8 -70.79 23.66 -0.53
CA LEU A 8 -70.51 22.28 -0.93
C LEU A 8 -69.05 21.90 -0.68
N LEU A 9 -68.09 22.81 -0.91
CA LEU A 9 -66.67 22.57 -0.59
C LEU A 9 -66.43 22.48 0.91
N SER A 10 -67.11 23.31 1.72
CA SER A 10 -67.00 23.22 3.18
C SER A 10 -67.69 21.98 3.74
N LEU A 11 -68.81 21.51 3.16
CA LEU A 11 -69.43 20.23 3.53
C LEU A 11 -68.62 19.01 3.06
N LEU A 12 -67.87 19.10 1.95
CA LEU A 12 -66.93 18.04 1.51
C LEU A 12 -65.67 17.93 2.38
N LEU A 13 -65.33 18.99 3.13
CA LEU A 13 -64.24 19.00 4.12
C LEU A 13 -64.66 18.50 5.51
N ILE A 14 -65.95 18.21 5.72
CA ILE A 14 -66.49 17.58 6.94
C ILE A 14 -66.80 16.11 6.64
N GLN A 15 -65.88 15.41 5.99
CA GLN A 15 -65.76 13.97 6.21
C GLN A 15 -64.87 13.84 7.45
N PRO A 16 -65.35 13.24 8.56
CA PRO A 16 -64.42 12.80 9.57
C PRO A 16 -63.54 11.78 8.83
N ALA A 17 -62.29 12.14 8.54
CA ALA A 17 -61.28 11.13 8.32
C ALA A 17 -61.43 10.22 9.53
N LEU A 18 -61.97 9.02 9.32
CA LEU A 18 -62.01 7.96 10.30
C LEU A 18 -60.57 7.82 10.77
N ALA A 19 -60.24 8.53 11.85
CA ALA A 19 -59.00 8.35 12.56
C ALA A 19 -59.09 6.91 13.00
N ALA A 20 -58.33 6.03 12.34
CA ALA A 20 -58.23 4.64 12.73
C ALA A 20 -58.02 4.63 14.25
N PRO A 21 -58.88 3.94 15.02
CA PRO A 21 -58.82 3.97 16.47
C PRO A 21 -57.41 3.55 16.86
N ILE A 22 -56.68 4.46 17.51
CA ILE A 22 -55.32 4.21 17.92
C ILE A 22 -55.36 3.07 18.94
N PRO A 23 -54.57 2.00 18.76
CA PRO A 23 -54.52 0.91 19.71
C PRO A 23 -54.05 1.43 21.08
N ASN A 24 -54.78 1.08 22.14
CA ASN A 24 -54.46 1.54 23.49
C ASN A 24 -53.31 0.68 24.06
N GLU A 25 -52.18 1.31 24.42
CA GLU A 25 -50.95 0.60 24.83
C GLU A 25 -51.17 -0.31 26.04
N SER A 26 -51.98 0.13 27.01
CA SER A 26 -52.33 -0.64 28.20
C SER A 26 -53.14 -1.91 27.88
N GLN A 27 -54.04 -1.82 26.91
CA GLN A 27 -54.86 -2.94 26.45
C GLN A 27 -54.01 -3.94 25.66
N LEU A 28 -53.15 -3.47 24.74
CA LEU A 28 -52.23 -4.32 23.99
C LEU A 28 -51.26 -5.10 24.89
N ARG A 29 -50.73 -4.48 25.96
CA ARG A 29 -49.88 -5.18 26.94
C ARG A 29 -50.65 -6.27 27.71
N GLN A 30 -51.94 -6.06 27.94
CA GLN A 30 -52.81 -7.06 28.57
C GLN A 30 -53.15 -8.20 27.61
N GLU A 31 -53.44 -7.88 26.35
CA GLU A 31 -53.67 -8.86 25.27
C GLU A 31 -52.43 -9.69 24.98
N LEU A 32 -51.23 -9.09 24.98
CA LEU A 32 -49.96 -9.80 24.85
C LEU A 32 -49.78 -10.82 25.98
N LYS A 33 -49.98 -10.41 27.24
CA LYS A 33 -49.91 -11.33 28.40
C LYS A 33 -50.94 -12.45 28.32
N GLN A 34 -52.14 -12.16 27.82
CA GLN A 34 -53.18 -13.17 27.62
C GLN A 34 -52.80 -14.14 26.49
N ALA A 35 -52.28 -13.65 25.37
CA ALA A 35 -51.80 -14.46 24.25
C ALA A 35 -50.61 -15.35 24.65
N GLU A 36 -49.67 -14.85 25.46
CA GLU A 36 -48.55 -15.64 26.01
C GLU A 36 -49.02 -16.74 26.97
N SER A 37 -50.07 -16.47 27.76
CA SER A 37 -50.61 -17.42 28.74
C SER A 37 -51.38 -18.59 28.13
N ASN A 38 -51.95 -18.42 26.93
CA ASN A 38 -52.82 -19.41 26.28
C ASN A 38 -52.05 -20.32 25.30
N LYS A 39 -51.34 -21.32 25.84
CA LYS A 39 -50.43 -22.22 25.10
C LYS A 39 -51.07 -23.12 24.03
N ASN A 40 -52.40 -23.22 23.98
CA ASN A 40 -53.12 -24.14 23.08
C ASN A 40 -53.82 -23.43 21.90
N ALA A 41 -53.59 -22.13 21.69
CA ALA A 41 -54.23 -21.36 20.63
C ALA A 41 -53.53 -21.56 19.25
N PRO A 42 -54.29 -21.71 18.15
CA PRO A 42 -53.70 -21.77 16.80
C PRO A 42 -52.99 -20.45 16.44
N HIS A 43 -51.81 -20.53 15.83
CA HIS A 43 -50.96 -19.38 15.44
C HIS A 43 -50.50 -18.47 16.61
N GLN A 44 -50.36 -19.01 17.83
CA GLN A 44 -49.96 -18.24 19.02
C GLN A 44 -48.66 -17.43 18.80
N ALA A 45 -47.61 -18.04 18.23
CA ALA A 45 -46.34 -17.36 18.00
C ALA A 45 -46.48 -16.11 17.10
N GLU A 46 -47.23 -16.22 16.00
CA GLU A 46 -47.49 -15.12 15.06
C GLU A 46 -48.34 -14.02 15.72
N THR A 47 -49.31 -14.37 16.57
CA THR A 47 -50.12 -13.39 17.31
C THR A 47 -49.28 -12.60 18.33
N VAL A 48 -48.39 -13.27 19.05
CA VAL A 48 -47.50 -12.64 20.03
C VAL A 48 -46.50 -11.72 19.32
N GLU A 49 -45.91 -12.17 18.22
CA GLU A 49 -44.98 -11.37 17.41
C GLU A 49 -45.65 -10.11 16.84
N ALA A 50 -46.88 -10.23 16.33
CA ALA A 50 -47.64 -9.09 15.80
C ALA A 50 -47.97 -8.07 16.90
N LEU A 51 -48.40 -8.51 18.09
CA LEU A 51 -48.71 -7.63 19.23
C LEU A 51 -47.44 -6.98 19.81
N GLN A 52 -46.33 -7.72 19.91
CA GLN A 52 -45.06 -7.18 20.37
C GLN A 52 -44.51 -6.13 19.39
N SER A 53 -44.60 -6.39 18.09
CA SER A 53 -44.23 -5.43 17.05
C SER A 53 -45.13 -4.18 17.08
N ALA A 54 -46.44 -4.34 17.33
CA ALA A 54 -47.35 -3.22 17.49
C ALA A 54 -46.96 -2.31 18.68
N LEU A 55 -46.54 -2.89 19.80
CA LEU A 55 -46.03 -2.14 20.96
C LEU A 55 -44.74 -1.38 20.63
N ASN A 56 -43.82 -1.98 19.87
CA ASN A 56 -42.60 -1.31 19.43
C ASN A 56 -42.90 -0.09 18.55
N TRP A 57 -43.82 -0.22 17.58
CA TRP A 57 -44.27 0.90 16.75
C TRP A 57 -44.93 2.02 17.58
N LEU A 58 -45.70 1.67 18.62
CA LEU A 58 -46.26 2.67 19.54
C LEU A 58 -45.17 3.40 20.34
N ALA A 59 -44.10 2.71 20.74
CA ALA A 59 -42.96 3.32 21.40
C ALA A 59 -42.22 4.30 20.46
N GLU A 60 -41.97 3.91 19.21
CA GLU A 60 -41.40 4.80 18.18
C GLU A 60 -42.27 6.03 17.94
N ARG A 61 -43.60 5.83 17.82
CA ARG A 61 -44.55 6.94 17.69
C ARG A 61 -44.44 7.93 18.84
N LYS A 62 -44.31 7.44 20.07
CA LYS A 62 -44.16 8.29 21.26
C LYS A 62 -42.85 9.09 21.21
N GLN A 63 -41.77 8.47 20.76
CA GLN A 63 -40.49 9.14 20.56
C GLN A 63 -40.59 10.23 19.48
N SER A 64 -41.15 9.91 18.30
CA SER A 64 -41.37 10.90 17.23
C SER A 64 -42.24 12.07 17.66
N LYS A 65 -43.29 11.81 18.46
CA LYS A 65 -44.11 12.89 19.05
C LYS A 65 -43.32 13.76 20.02
N ASN A 66 -42.52 13.18 20.91
CA ASN A 66 -41.69 13.94 21.84
C ASN A 66 -40.68 14.83 21.09
N ASN A 67 -40.05 14.29 20.03
CA ASN A 67 -39.16 15.07 19.16
C ASN A 67 -39.91 16.20 18.44
N SER A 68 -41.10 15.91 17.91
CA SER A 68 -41.98 16.90 17.28
C SER A 68 -42.32 18.04 18.25
N GLU A 69 -42.67 17.72 19.51
CA GLU A 69 -42.93 18.73 20.54
C GLU A 69 -41.68 19.56 20.87
N GLN A 70 -40.50 18.95 20.91
CA GLN A 70 -39.24 19.67 21.10
C GLN A 70 -38.96 20.63 19.94
N TYR A 71 -39.14 20.19 18.70
CA TYR A 71 -38.97 21.05 17.52
C TYR A 71 -39.99 22.18 17.50
N GLN A 72 -41.24 21.89 17.85
CA GLN A 72 -42.30 22.89 17.96
C GLN A 72 -41.96 23.94 19.04
N ARG A 73 -41.51 23.52 20.23
CA ARG A 73 -41.07 24.45 21.29
C ARG A 73 -39.93 25.35 20.83
N VAL A 74 -38.97 24.81 20.07
CA VAL A 74 -37.90 25.64 19.50
C VAL A 74 -38.47 26.68 18.53
N ILE A 75 -39.46 26.33 17.70
CA ILE A 75 -40.12 27.28 16.80
C ILE A 75 -40.84 28.37 17.60
N ASP A 76 -41.63 27.99 18.60
CA ASP A 76 -42.49 28.89 19.37
C ASP A 76 -41.68 29.85 20.27
N ASP A 77 -40.64 29.34 20.93
CA ASP A 77 -39.82 30.11 21.88
C ASP A 77 -38.56 30.74 21.25
N PHE A 78 -38.31 30.53 19.95
CA PHE A 78 -37.11 31.03 19.26
C PHE A 78 -36.79 32.52 19.53
N PRO A 79 -37.76 33.46 19.44
CA PRO A 79 -37.47 34.88 19.66
C PRO A 79 -36.98 35.16 21.09
N LYS A 80 -37.60 34.51 22.09
CA LYS A 80 -37.25 34.66 23.51
C LYS A 80 -35.86 34.08 23.79
N MET A 81 -35.59 32.88 23.29
CA MET A 81 -34.30 32.21 23.48
C MET A 81 -33.16 33.01 22.85
N THR A 82 -33.36 33.51 21.64
CA THR A 82 -32.37 34.34 20.94
C THR A 82 -32.10 35.64 21.68
N GLN A 83 -33.13 36.31 22.20
CA GLN A 83 -32.97 37.54 22.98
C GLN A 83 -32.21 37.30 24.29
N GLU A 84 -32.52 36.21 25.01
CA GLU A 84 -31.82 35.86 26.24
C GLU A 84 -30.34 35.51 26.00
N LEU A 85 -30.04 34.75 24.95
CA LEU A 85 -28.66 34.41 24.59
C LEU A 85 -27.86 35.64 24.16
N ARG A 86 -28.45 36.56 23.38
CA ARG A 86 -27.79 37.83 23.03
C ARG A 86 -27.55 38.70 24.27
N ARG A 87 -28.49 38.73 25.21
CA ARG A 87 -28.30 39.41 26.49
C ARG A 87 -27.13 38.81 27.27
N GLN A 88 -27.05 37.47 27.35
CA GLN A 88 -25.92 36.78 27.97
C GLN A 88 -24.59 37.12 27.28
N LEU A 89 -24.56 37.17 25.95
CA LEU A 89 -23.38 37.56 25.20
C LEU A 89 -22.90 38.96 25.59
N THR A 90 -23.80 39.96 25.60
CA THR A 90 -23.44 41.33 26.01
C THR A 90 -22.98 41.45 27.47
N ILE A 91 -23.53 40.64 28.37
CA ILE A 91 -23.08 40.59 29.77
C ILE A 91 -21.68 39.99 29.84
N GLU A 92 -21.42 38.89 29.12
CA GLU A 92 -20.10 38.28 29.10
C GLU A 92 -19.06 39.20 28.45
N GLU A 93 -19.39 39.92 27.37
CA GLU A 93 -18.51 40.91 26.72
C GLU A 93 -18.13 42.09 27.63
N SER A 94 -19.02 42.51 28.54
CA SER A 94 -18.77 43.63 29.47
C SER A 94 -18.10 43.20 30.79
N LYS A 95 -18.14 41.90 31.14
CA LYS A 95 -17.56 41.37 32.39
C LYS A 95 -16.03 41.50 32.44
N VAL A 96 -15.50 42.25 33.41
CA VAL A 96 -14.05 42.31 33.68
C VAL A 96 -13.71 41.28 34.76
N LEU A 97 -12.80 40.37 34.46
CA LEU A 97 -12.34 39.35 35.40
C LEU A 97 -11.15 39.89 36.22
N PRO A 98 -11.06 39.58 37.53
CA PRO A 98 -9.96 40.04 38.35
C PRO A 98 -8.63 39.38 37.95
N ASN A 99 -7.58 40.20 37.82
CA ASN A 99 -6.24 39.78 37.39
C ASN A 99 -5.37 39.23 38.53
N GLY A 100 -5.89 39.20 39.77
CA GLY A 100 -5.16 38.70 40.93
C GLY A 100 -4.10 39.66 41.47
N ASP A 101 -4.23 40.96 41.23
CA ASP A 101 -3.30 41.97 41.72
C ASP A 101 -3.23 41.94 43.26
N ASN A 102 -2.01 41.87 43.82
CA ASN A 102 -1.69 41.77 45.24
C ASN A 102 -1.95 40.42 45.95
N LEU A 103 -2.24 39.33 45.22
CA LEU A 103 -2.32 37.99 45.82
C LEU A 103 -0.93 37.40 46.12
N SER A 104 -0.86 36.46 47.06
CA SER A 104 0.37 35.67 47.30
C SER A 104 0.59 34.62 46.20
N ALA A 105 1.84 34.18 46.01
CA ALA A 105 2.18 33.19 44.98
C ALA A 105 1.36 31.88 45.12
N SER A 106 1.11 31.42 46.35
CA SER A 106 0.30 30.23 46.61
C SER A 106 -1.20 30.42 46.29
N GLU A 107 -1.75 31.62 46.51
CA GLU A 107 -3.14 31.94 46.17
C GLU A 107 -3.31 32.05 44.64
N LEU A 108 -2.32 32.63 43.96
CA LEU A 108 -2.28 32.68 42.49
C LEU A 108 -2.22 31.27 41.89
N GLU A 109 -1.41 30.36 42.44
CA GLU A 109 -1.35 28.96 41.99
C GLU A 109 -2.69 28.24 42.10
N GLN A 110 -3.39 28.38 43.24
CA GLN A 110 -4.73 27.80 43.41
C GLN A 110 -5.73 28.38 42.41
N LEU A 111 -5.71 29.70 42.21
CA LEU A 111 -6.62 30.37 41.28
C LEU A 111 -6.33 29.99 39.82
N ILE A 112 -5.06 29.82 39.45
CA ILE A 112 -4.64 29.31 38.13
C ILE A 112 -5.19 27.90 37.91
N LEU A 113 -5.11 27.02 38.91
CA LEU A 113 -5.61 25.65 38.79
C LEU A 113 -7.13 25.64 38.60
N GLN A 114 -7.87 26.43 39.38
CA GLN A 114 -9.32 26.58 39.24
C GLN A 114 -9.71 27.17 37.88
N THR A 115 -9.06 28.25 37.45
CA THR A 115 -9.32 28.93 36.17
C THR A 115 -9.00 28.00 34.98
N SER A 116 -7.94 27.19 35.09
CA SER A 116 -7.60 26.20 34.06
C SER A 116 -8.66 25.11 33.90
N SER A 117 -9.26 24.66 35.01
CA SER A 117 -10.36 23.68 34.97
C SER A 117 -11.60 24.26 34.30
N GLN A 118 -11.92 25.53 34.61
CA GLN A 118 -13.04 26.24 33.98
C GLN A 118 -12.81 26.44 32.48
N LEU A 119 -11.59 26.80 32.08
CA LEU A 119 -11.25 26.97 30.67
C LEU A 119 -11.48 25.68 29.87
N LEU A 120 -11.08 24.54 30.43
CA LEU A 120 -11.25 23.23 29.80
C LEU A 120 -12.73 22.85 29.67
N GLU A 121 -13.54 23.16 30.68
CA GLU A 121 -14.99 22.97 30.61
C GLU A 121 -15.64 23.87 29.54
N GLN A 122 -15.25 25.15 29.45
CA GLN A 122 -15.74 26.06 28.41
C GLN A 122 -15.35 25.58 27.01
N ALA A 123 -14.13 25.08 26.83
CA ALA A 123 -13.68 24.51 25.56
C ALA A 123 -14.53 23.29 25.14
N ARG A 124 -14.84 22.40 26.10
CA ARG A 124 -15.71 21.25 25.86
C ARG A 124 -17.12 21.67 25.42
N LEU A 125 -17.71 22.65 26.09
CA LEU A 125 -19.05 23.16 25.76
C LEU A 125 -19.08 23.87 24.39
N LEU A 126 -18.05 24.66 24.09
CA LEU A 126 -17.90 25.30 22.77
C LEU A 126 -17.83 24.25 21.66
N GLN A 127 -17.02 23.21 21.83
CA GLN A 127 -16.89 22.13 20.86
C GLN A 127 -18.22 21.40 20.67
N GLN A 128 -18.93 21.09 21.75
CA GLN A 128 -20.23 20.43 21.69
C GLN A 128 -21.27 21.23 20.89
N GLU A 129 -21.34 22.56 21.06
CA GLU A 129 -22.28 23.40 20.29
C GLU A 129 -21.83 23.56 18.82
N GLN A 130 -20.52 23.58 18.53
CA GLN A 130 -20.02 23.58 17.16
C GLN A 130 -20.32 22.28 16.41
N GLU A 131 -20.12 21.13 17.06
CA GLU A 131 -20.49 19.81 16.54
C GLU A 131 -22.00 19.74 16.28
N ARG A 132 -22.81 20.21 17.24
CA ARG A 132 -24.26 20.27 17.09
C ARG A 132 -24.70 21.12 15.90
N SER A 133 -24.05 22.25 15.65
CA SER A 133 -24.32 23.09 14.48
C SER A 133 -24.00 22.37 13.17
N ARG A 134 -22.86 21.65 13.12
CA ARG A 134 -22.47 20.82 11.97
C ARG A 134 -23.45 19.67 11.74
N GLU A 135 -23.82 18.92 12.77
CA GLU A 135 -24.81 17.84 12.67
C GLU A 135 -26.16 18.32 12.10
N ILE A 136 -26.61 19.51 12.52
CA ILE A 136 -27.83 20.13 11.97
C ILE A 136 -27.63 20.44 10.47
N SER A 137 -26.51 21.05 10.09
CA SER A 137 -26.18 21.36 8.70
C SER A 137 -26.08 20.11 7.82
N ASP A 138 -25.43 19.06 8.29
CA ASP A 138 -25.28 17.80 7.55
C ASP A 138 -26.65 17.12 7.39
N SER A 139 -27.46 17.11 8.45
CA SER A 139 -28.81 16.54 8.42
C SER A 139 -29.75 17.27 7.45
N LEU A 140 -29.59 18.58 7.27
CA LEU A 140 -30.40 19.39 6.35
C LEU A 140 -30.33 18.88 4.90
N SER A 141 -29.18 18.35 4.48
CA SER A 141 -29.02 17.77 3.14
C SER A 141 -29.80 16.46 2.96
N GLN A 142 -30.01 15.70 4.04
CA GLN A 142 -30.64 14.37 4.03
C GLN A 142 -32.14 14.41 4.33
N LEU A 143 -32.62 15.43 5.04
CA LEU A 143 -34.03 15.57 5.46
C LEU A 143 -35.04 15.47 4.29
N PRO A 144 -34.83 16.08 3.10
CA PRO A 144 -35.78 15.96 1.99
C PRO A 144 -35.94 14.52 1.49
N GLN A 145 -34.84 13.78 1.45
CA GLN A 145 -34.85 12.36 1.07
C GLN A 145 -35.58 11.53 2.14
N GLN A 146 -35.24 11.72 3.41
CA GLN A 146 -35.90 11.02 4.53
C GLN A 146 -37.41 11.30 4.59
N GLN A 147 -37.85 12.53 4.32
CA GLN A 147 -39.26 12.87 4.23
C GLN A 147 -39.94 12.14 3.07
N THR A 148 -39.30 12.10 1.90
CA THR A 148 -39.83 11.41 0.72
C THR A 148 -39.98 9.92 0.99
N GLU A 149 -38.97 9.29 1.59
CA GLU A 149 -39.00 7.88 1.99
C GLU A 149 -40.07 7.60 3.05
N ALA A 150 -40.15 8.43 4.09
CA ALA A 150 -41.16 8.29 5.14
C ALA A 150 -42.59 8.45 4.61
N ARG A 151 -42.82 9.40 3.67
CA ARG A 151 -44.12 9.58 2.99
C ARG A 151 -44.46 8.38 2.11
N ARG A 152 -43.49 7.84 1.36
CA ARG A 152 -43.68 6.61 0.56
C ARG A 152 -44.05 5.43 1.46
N ALA A 153 -43.33 5.21 2.55
CA ALA A 153 -43.61 4.16 3.52
C ALA A 153 -45.01 4.30 4.13
N LEU A 154 -45.39 5.53 4.54
CA LEU A 154 -46.74 5.79 5.04
C LEU A 154 -47.82 5.47 3.99
N THR A 155 -47.60 5.86 2.73
CA THR A 155 -48.56 5.62 1.65
C THR A 155 -48.73 4.12 1.38
N GLU A 156 -47.63 3.36 1.39
CA GLU A 156 -47.65 1.90 1.21
C GLU A 156 -48.40 1.20 2.34
N ILE A 157 -48.14 1.56 3.59
CA ILE A 157 -48.84 0.99 4.76
C ILE A 157 -50.33 1.37 4.75
N GLN A 158 -50.67 2.61 4.38
CA GLN A 158 -52.06 3.02 4.20
C GLN A 158 -52.77 2.21 3.11
N ARG A 159 -52.08 1.89 2.02
CA ARG A 159 -52.62 1.04 0.95
C ARG A 159 -52.86 -0.39 1.44
N ARG A 160 -51.94 -0.96 2.23
CA ARG A 160 -52.09 -2.28 2.85
C ARG A 160 -53.25 -2.31 3.85
N LEU A 161 -53.38 -1.26 4.65
CA LEU A 161 -54.48 -1.10 5.61
C LEU A 161 -55.84 -0.99 4.90
N GLN A 162 -55.92 -0.30 3.76
CA GLN A 162 -57.12 -0.25 2.92
C GLN A 162 -57.42 -1.58 2.22
N ALA A 163 -56.41 -2.34 1.84
CA ALA A 163 -56.58 -3.65 1.20
C ALA A 163 -57.11 -4.74 2.16
N GLN A 164 -56.99 -4.55 3.47
CA GLN A 164 -57.39 -5.53 4.49
C GLN A 164 -58.89 -5.48 4.87
N GLY A 165 -59.73 -4.84 4.05
CA GLY A 165 -61.17 -4.75 4.27
C GLY A 165 -61.90 -6.07 3.96
N ASN A 166 -62.20 -6.86 5.01
CA ASN A 166 -63.42 -7.68 5.23
C ASN A 166 -63.25 -9.01 5.99
N ASN A 167 -62.04 -9.43 6.40
CA ASN A 167 -61.84 -10.67 7.17
C ASN A 167 -61.50 -10.38 8.65
N GLN A 168 -62.51 -10.13 9.48
CA GLN A 168 -62.37 -9.73 10.90
C GLN A 168 -62.70 -10.82 11.94
N ASN A 169 -62.55 -12.11 11.58
CA ASN A 169 -63.10 -13.19 12.40
C ASN A 169 -62.07 -14.05 13.15
N SER A 170 -60.75 -13.76 13.04
CA SER A 170 -59.70 -14.51 13.77
C SER A 170 -58.84 -13.61 14.67
N PRO A 171 -58.33 -14.13 15.82
CA PRO A 171 -57.47 -13.38 16.72
C PRO A 171 -56.15 -12.95 16.06
N LEU A 172 -55.64 -13.75 15.10
CA LEU A 172 -54.49 -13.38 14.28
C LEU A 172 -54.77 -12.21 13.34
N ALA A 173 -55.94 -12.20 12.68
CA ALA A 173 -56.32 -11.10 11.80
C ALA A 173 -56.48 -9.78 12.58
N LEU A 174 -57.01 -9.84 13.81
CA LEU A 174 -57.08 -8.70 14.71
C LEU A 174 -55.69 -8.20 15.12
N ALA A 175 -54.79 -9.10 15.54
CA ALA A 175 -53.42 -8.74 15.89
C ALA A 175 -52.65 -8.10 14.72
N GLN A 176 -52.77 -8.66 13.51
CA GLN A 176 -52.17 -8.08 12.30
C GLN A 176 -52.74 -6.72 11.93
N LEU A 177 -54.04 -6.51 12.11
CA LEU A 177 -54.68 -5.20 11.90
C LEU A 177 -54.19 -4.18 12.92
N THR A 178 -54.05 -4.55 14.20
CA THR A 178 -53.49 -3.64 15.23
C THR A 178 -52.04 -3.28 14.97
N LEU A 179 -51.23 -4.22 14.44
CA LEU A 179 -49.87 -3.98 13.99
C LEU A 179 -49.84 -2.92 12.88
N LEU A 180 -50.62 -3.11 11.82
CA LEU A 180 -50.66 -2.17 10.68
C LEU A 180 -51.18 -0.79 11.10
N GLN A 181 -52.13 -0.71 12.03
CA GLN A 181 -52.59 0.55 12.61
C GLN A 181 -51.52 1.25 13.45
N ALA A 182 -50.81 0.50 14.29
CA ALA A 182 -49.70 1.03 15.09
C ALA A 182 -48.56 1.54 14.21
N GLU A 183 -48.18 0.77 13.19
CA GLU A 183 -47.17 1.16 12.20
C GLU A 183 -47.62 2.42 11.43
N ALA A 184 -48.84 2.46 10.90
CA ALA A 184 -49.36 3.64 10.19
C ALA A 184 -49.31 4.91 11.07
N ALA A 185 -49.68 4.79 12.35
CA ALA A 185 -49.65 5.90 13.29
C ALA A 185 -48.22 6.33 13.65
N ALA A 186 -47.26 5.40 13.72
CA ALA A 186 -45.85 5.68 13.93
C ALA A 186 -45.22 6.37 12.73
N ARG A 187 -45.44 5.83 11.52
CA ARG A 187 -44.97 6.44 10.26
C ARG A 187 -45.53 7.85 10.06
N LYS A 188 -46.79 8.07 10.44
CA LYS A 188 -47.39 9.42 10.40
C LYS A 188 -46.68 10.38 11.35
N ALA A 189 -46.50 9.97 12.61
CA ALA A 189 -45.77 10.78 13.58
C ALA A 189 -44.31 11.05 13.15
N ARG A 190 -43.68 10.11 12.43
CA ARG A 190 -42.34 10.29 11.87
C ARG A 190 -42.30 11.30 10.71
N VAL A 191 -43.31 11.30 9.85
CA VAL A 191 -43.45 12.34 8.80
C VAL A 191 -43.62 13.72 9.44
N ASP A 192 -44.52 13.84 10.42
CA ASP A 192 -44.77 15.08 11.15
C ASP A 192 -43.49 15.57 11.86
N GLU A 193 -42.74 14.65 12.48
CA GLU A 193 -41.44 14.93 13.12
C GLU A 193 -40.43 15.50 12.13
N LEU A 194 -40.26 14.86 10.97
CA LEU A 194 -39.28 15.27 9.96
C LEU A 194 -39.64 16.61 9.31
N GLU A 195 -40.93 16.91 9.19
CA GLU A 195 -41.42 18.21 8.70
C GLU A 195 -41.10 19.34 9.70
N LEU A 196 -41.38 19.12 10.98
CA LEU A 196 -41.01 20.05 12.05
C LEU A 196 -39.49 20.14 12.25
N ALA A 197 -38.75 19.05 12.03
CA ALA A 197 -37.29 19.06 12.08
C ALA A 197 -36.70 19.99 11.01
N GLN A 198 -37.26 19.97 9.79
CA GLN A 198 -36.86 20.87 8.70
C GLN A 198 -37.24 22.32 8.99
N LEU A 199 -38.48 22.57 9.43
CA LEU A 199 -38.94 23.93 9.76
C LEU A 199 -38.13 24.55 10.91
N SER A 200 -37.77 23.75 11.92
CA SER A 200 -36.98 24.20 13.06
C SER A 200 -35.47 24.24 12.81
N ALA A 201 -34.97 23.70 11.68
CA ALA A 201 -33.54 23.50 11.45
C ALA A 201 -32.76 24.81 11.50
N ASN A 202 -33.19 25.82 10.76
CA ASN A 202 -32.55 27.15 10.76
C ASN A 202 -32.57 27.79 12.16
N ASN A 203 -33.69 27.68 12.88
CA ASN A 203 -33.82 28.21 14.23
C ASN A 203 -32.84 27.51 15.20
N ARG A 204 -32.73 26.17 15.12
CA ARG A 204 -31.79 25.39 15.95
C ARG A 204 -30.34 25.71 15.61
N GLN A 205 -30.02 25.90 14.33
CA GLN A 205 -28.68 26.25 13.86
C GLN A 205 -28.27 27.64 14.37
N GLU A 206 -29.13 28.65 14.25
CA GLU A 206 -28.88 29.98 14.78
C GLU A 206 -28.75 29.98 16.32
N LEU A 207 -29.60 29.24 17.04
CA LEU A 207 -29.46 29.11 18.49
C LEU A 207 -28.12 28.45 18.90
N ALA A 208 -27.71 27.38 18.21
CA ALA A 208 -26.42 26.72 18.45
C ALA A 208 -25.25 27.66 18.15
N ARG A 209 -25.35 28.45 17.07
CA ARG A 209 -24.35 29.46 16.69
C ARG A 209 -24.19 30.53 17.78
N ILE A 210 -25.29 31.11 18.27
CA ILE A 210 -25.22 32.15 19.31
C ILE A 210 -24.70 31.54 20.63
N ARG A 211 -25.11 30.32 20.99
CA ARG A 211 -24.55 29.62 22.16
C ARG A 211 -23.05 29.39 22.04
N ALA A 212 -22.59 28.95 20.87
CA ALA A 212 -21.17 28.80 20.60
C ALA A 212 -20.44 30.15 20.73
N GLU A 213 -21.03 31.25 20.30
CA GLU A 213 -20.47 32.59 20.45
C GLU A 213 -20.37 33.03 21.94
N VAL A 214 -21.38 32.72 22.75
CA VAL A 214 -21.34 32.94 24.21
C VAL A 214 -20.22 32.13 24.86
N TYR A 215 -20.11 30.83 24.56
CA TYR A 215 -19.06 29.98 25.12
C TYR A 215 -17.67 30.37 24.61
N LYS A 216 -17.55 30.81 23.36
CA LYS A 216 -16.31 31.34 22.79
C LYS A 216 -15.87 32.59 23.55
N THR A 217 -16.77 33.54 23.78
CA THR A 217 -16.47 34.76 24.53
C THR A 217 -16.04 34.43 25.97
N ARG A 218 -16.74 33.51 26.64
CA ARG A 218 -16.33 33.03 27.97
C ARG A 218 -14.96 32.38 27.96
N HIS A 219 -14.69 31.53 26.98
CA HIS A 219 -13.41 30.87 26.82
C HIS A 219 -12.27 31.88 26.62
N GLU A 220 -12.42 32.83 25.70
CA GLU A 220 -11.43 33.88 25.45
C GLU A 220 -11.14 34.75 26.68
N LYS A 221 -12.20 35.11 27.44
CA LYS A 221 -12.05 35.86 28.68
C LYS A 221 -11.36 35.07 29.78
N THR A 222 -11.74 33.80 29.94
CA THR A 222 -11.13 32.90 30.94
C THR A 222 -9.67 32.63 30.59
N ASP A 223 -9.34 32.47 29.30
CA ASP A 223 -7.96 32.31 28.83
C ASP A 223 -7.14 33.58 29.07
N SER A 224 -7.71 34.75 28.78
CA SER A 224 -7.08 36.04 29.06
C SER A 224 -6.82 36.24 30.56
N GLN A 225 -7.78 35.85 31.41
CA GLN A 225 -7.61 35.87 32.86
C GLN A 225 -6.50 34.90 33.30
N LEU A 226 -6.49 33.67 32.78
CA LEU A 226 -5.47 32.68 33.08
C LEU A 226 -4.07 33.17 32.71
N GLN A 227 -3.92 33.85 31.56
CA GLN A 227 -2.67 34.47 31.13
C GLN A 227 -2.26 35.61 32.07
N ALA A 228 -3.19 36.51 32.43
CA ALA A 228 -2.91 37.57 33.38
C ALA A 228 -2.46 37.03 34.75
N LEU A 229 -3.11 36.00 35.27
CA LEU A 229 -2.75 35.34 36.52
C LEU A 229 -1.35 34.70 36.47
N ARG A 230 -1.02 34.01 35.36
CA ARG A 230 0.31 33.42 35.16
C ARG A 230 1.40 34.48 35.04
N ASN A 231 1.13 35.58 34.34
CA ASN A 231 2.06 36.70 34.22
C ASN A 231 2.29 37.37 35.57
N ASN A 232 1.24 37.55 36.36
CA ASN A 232 1.34 38.06 37.72
C ASN A 232 2.16 37.11 38.61
N LEU A 233 1.91 35.80 38.57
CA LEU A 233 2.70 34.80 39.30
C LEU A 233 4.18 34.82 38.91
N ASN A 234 4.48 34.87 37.61
CA ASN A 234 5.85 34.95 37.11
C ASN A 234 6.55 36.25 37.55
N SER A 235 5.85 37.38 37.46
CA SER A 235 6.39 38.67 37.91
C SER A 235 6.66 38.69 39.42
N GLN A 236 5.81 38.02 40.22
CA GLN A 236 5.99 37.90 41.66
C GLN A 236 7.18 37.01 42.00
N ARG A 237 7.29 35.83 41.36
CA ARG A 237 8.45 34.94 41.50
C ARG A 237 9.76 35.62 41.07
N GLN A 238 9.73 36.45 40.02
CA GLN A 238 10.88 37.23 39.59
C GLN A 238 11.29 38.25 40.65
N ARG A 239 10.35 39.03 41.19
CA ARG A 239 10.64 40.01 42.25
C ARG A 239 11.12 39.33 43.54
N GLU A 240 10.59 38.17 43.87
CA GLU A 240 11.04 37.36 45.01
C GLU A 240 12.48 36.86 44.81
N ALA A 241 12.81 36.39 43.61
CA ALA A 241 14.15 35.98 43.22
C ALA A 241 15.15 37.14 43.23
N GLU A 242 14.80 38.30 42.67
CA GLU A 242 15.62 39.52 42.67
C GLU A 242 15.90 40.00 44.10
N ARG A 243 14.88 40.05 44.96
CA ARG A 243 15.03 40.39 46.39
C ARG A 243 15.89 39.38 47.15
N ALA A 244 15.81 38.09 46.83
CA ALA A 244 16.67 37.07 47.42
C ALA A 244 18.13 37.28 47.00
N LEU A 245 18.36 37.62 45.73
CA LEU A 245 19.68 37.95 45.18
C LEU A 245 20.27 39.21 45.83
N GLU A 246 19.52 40.31 45.89
CA GLU A 246 19.94 41.55 46.56
C GLU A 246 20.30 41.31 48.03
N LYS A 247 19.50 40.51 48.75
CA LYS A 247 19.83 40.13 50.14
C LYS A 247 21.14 39.37 50.23
N THR A 248 21.40 38.43 49.32
CA THR A 248 22.68 37.70 49.29
C THR A 248 23.86 38.58 48.88
N GLU A 249 23.65 39.58 48.01
CA GLU A 249 24.66 40.56 47.60
C GLU A 249 24.99 41.53 48.73
N GLN A 250 23.98 42.04 49.45
CA GLN A 250 24.20 42.88 50.64
C GLN A 250 24.96 42.12 51.74
N LEU A 251 24.64 40.83 51.94
CA LEU A 251 25.37 39.97 52.88
C LEU A 251 26.82 39.72 52.45
N ALA A 252 27.08 39.71 51.14
CA ALA A 252 28.42 39.58 50.55
C ALA A 252 29.22 40.89 50.68
N GLU A 253 28.62 42.04 50.40
CA GLU A 253 29.25 43.37 50.51
C GLU A 253 29.62 43.74 51.96
N GLN A 254 28.79 43.33 52.94
CA GLN A 254 29.06 43.58 54.36
C GLN A 254 30.28 42.83 54.93
N ASN A 255 30.78 41.78 54.25
CA ASN A 255 31.80 40.86 54.79
C ASN A 255 33.18 40.93 54.11
N GLY A 256 33.44 41.89 53.20
CA GLY A 256 34.77 42.06 52.58
C GLY A 256 35.24 40.85 51.74
N ASP A 257 36.56 40.74 51.48
CA ASP A 257 37.19 39.81 50.51
C ASP A 257 36.66 38.35 50.63
N LEU A 258 35.79 37.95 49.70
CA LEU A 258 35.15 36.63 49.67
C LEU A 258 36.04 35.61 48.95
N PRO A 259 36.14 34.37 49.46
CA PRO A 259 36.82 33.28 48.76
C PRO A 259 36.27 33.09 47.34
N LYS A 260 37.14 32.69 46.41
CA LYS A 260 36.73 32.50 44.99
C LYS A 260 35.57 31.53 44.86
N SER A 261 35.52 30.50 45.70
CA SER A 261 34.45 29.51 45.74
C SER A 261 33.06 30.09 46.08
N ILE A 262 32.96 31.12 46.93
CA ILE A 262 31.70 31.80 47.27
C ILE A 262 31.30 32.81 46.18
N SER A 263 32.27 33.53 45.62
CA SER A 263 32.02 34.45 44.50
C SER A 263 31.46 33.72 43.27
N GLN A 264 31.92 32.49 43.01
CA GLN A 264 31.39 31.63 41.95
C GLN A 264 29.92 31.25 42.18
N GLN A 265 29.51 30.99 43.43
CA GLN A 265 28.10 30.67 43.73
C GLN A 265 27.17 31.88 43.51
N LEU A 266 27.66 33.10 43.79
CA LEU A 266 26.94 34.34 43.51
C LEU A 266 26.79 34.57 42.01
N GLN A 267 27.81 34.25 41.22
CA GLN A 267 27.74 34.31 39.76
C GLN A 267 26.75 33.29 39.17
N ILE A 268 26.71 32.06 39.71
CA ILE A 268 25.70 31.05 39.34
C ILE A 268 24.28 31.57 39.63
N ASN A 269 24.06 32.22 40.78
CA ASN A 269 22.76 32.83 41.10
C ASN A 269 22.34 33.91 40.08
N ARG A 270 23.27 34.77 39.66
CA ARG A 270 23.01 35.78 38.61
C ARG A 270 22.67 35.12 37.27
N GLU A 271 23.39 34.07 36.89
CA GLU A 271 23.10 33.31 35.66
C GLU A 271 21.72 32.65 35.70
N LEU A 272 21.34 32.03 36.82
CA LEU A 272 20.03 31.40 36.99
C LEU A 272 18.89 32.44 36.96
N SER A 273 19.08 33.61 37.59
CA SER A 273 18.12 34.72 37.52
C SER A 273 17.98 35.29 36.11
N SER A 274 19.09 35.45 35.39
CA SER A 274 19.09 35.84 33.98
C SER A 274 18.37 34.81 33.11
N ALA A 275 18.56 33.51 33.36
CA ALA A 275 17.87 32.45 32.64
C ALA A 275 16.36 32.48 32.90
N LEU A 276 15.93 32.78 34.14
CA LEU A 276 14.51 32.92 34.49
C LEU A 276 13.87 34.10 33.74
N ASN A 277 14.60 35.21 33.60
CA ASN A 277 14.13 36.37 32.84
C ASN A 277 14.04 36.07 31.32
N GLN A 278 15.04 35.40 30.75
CA GLN A 278 14.99 34.93 29.36
C GLN A 278 13.82 33.97 29.11
N GLN A 279 13.52 33.11 30.08
CA GLN A 279 12.41 32.17 30.03
C GLN A 279 11.06 32.89 29.93
N ALA A 280 10.86 33.97 30.70
CA ALA A 280 9.65 34.79 30.65
C ALA A 280 9.49 35.48 29.29
N GLN A 281 10.56 36.06 28.73
CA GLN A 281 10.54 36.68 27.40
C GLN A 281 10.19 35.68 26.28
N GLN A 282 10.72 34.45 26.36
CA GLN A 282 10.38 33.38 25.41
C GLN A 282 8.91 32.97 25.51
N MET A 283 8.34 32.96 26.72
CA MET A 283 6.92 32.65 26.93
C MET A 283 6.01 33.66 26.22
N ASP A 284 6.34 34.96 26.28
CA ASP A 284 5.59 36.01 25.60
C ASP A 284 5.64 35.83 24.07
N LEU A 285 6.81 35.47 23.53
CA LEU A 285 6.96 35.16 22.10
C LEU A 285 6.09 33.96 21.69
N ILE A 286 6.12 32.86 22.46
CA ILE A 286 5.31 31.65 22.19
C ILE A 286 3.81 32.00 22.18
N SER A 287 3.36 32.78 23.18
CA SER A 287 1.96 33.23 23.29
C SER A 287 1.56 34.11 22.10
N SER A 288 2.43 35.04 21.68
CA SER A 288 2.17 35.90 20.51
C SER A 288 2.05 35.09 19.21
N GLN A 289 2.92 34.08 19.01
CA GLN A 289 2.88 33.19 17.85
C GLN A 289 1.63 32.32 17.85
N GLN A 290 1.18 31.85 19.02
CA GLN A 290 -0.05 31.07 19.15
C GLN A 290 -1.28 31.89 18.73
N ARG A 291 -1.37 33.16 19.16
CA ARG A 291 -2.45 34.07 18.74
C ARG A 291 -2.44 34.34 17.24
N LEU A 292 -1.25 34.53 16.67
CA LEU A 292 -1.08 34.73 15.22
C LEU A 292 -1.53 33.49 14.45
N ALA A 293 -1.11 32.29 14.86
CA ALA A 293 -1.52 31.03 14.23
C ALA A 293 -3.04 30.80 14.30
N ALA A 294 -3.66 31.09 15.45
CA ALA A 294 -5.11 31.00 15.63
C ALA A 294 -5.88 31.99 14.72
N THR A 295 -5.39 33.23 14.63
CA THR A 295 -5.99 34.27 13.78
C THR A 295 -5.90 33.89 12.30
N GLN A 296 -4.72 33.42 11.86
CA GLN A 296 -4.51 32.93 10.49
C GLN A 296 -5.41 31.73 10.19
N THR A 297 -5.54 30.78 11.12
CA THR A 297 -6.42 29.60 10.93
C THR A 297 -7.87 30.02 10.67
N LEU A 298 -8.35 31.03 11.40
CA LEU A 298 -9.70 31.56 11.21
C LEU A 298 -9.86 32.26 9.86
N GLN A 299 -8.88 33.07 9.43
CA GLN A 299 -8.86 33.70 8.11
C GLN A 299 -8.89 32.66 6.99
N VAL A 300 -8.07 31.60 7.08
CA VAL A 300 -8.01 30.52 6.09
C VAL A 300 -9.36 29.78 6.03
N ARG A 301 -9.98 29.45 7.17
CA ARG A 301 -11.29 28.78 7.20
C ARG A 301 -12.42 29.66 6.64
N GLN A 302 -12.37 30.97 6.89
CA GLN A 302 -13.31 31.91 6.28
C GLN A 302 -13.14 31.93 4.75
N ALA A 303 -11.91 32.03 4.25
CA ALA A 303 -11.63 31.96 2.82
C ALA A 303 -12.07 30.62 2.19
N LEU A 304 -11.94 29.50 2.90
CA LEU A 304 -12.46 28.21 2.46
C LEU A 304 -13.99 28.26 2.33
N SER A 305 -14.69 28.78 3.34
CA SER A 305 -16.15 28.89 3.29
C SER A 305 -16.64 29.78 2.14
N THR A 306 -15.97 30.90 1.89
CA THR A 306 -16.32 31.79 0.76
C THR A 306 -16.09 31.10 -0.58
N ILE A 307 -15.00 30.34 -0.75
CA ILE A 307 -14.77 29.55 -1.97
C ILE A 307 -15.89 28.54 -2.18
N ILE A 308 -16.30 27.80 -1.15
CA ILE A 308 -17.36 26.79 -1.27
C ILE A 308 -18.71 27.43 -1.61
N GLU A 309 -19.08 28.51 -0.92
CA GLU A 309 -20.36 29.22 -1.18
C GLU A 309 -20.40 29.84 -2.58
N GLN A 310 -19.30 30.45 -3.01
CA GLN A 310 -19.23 31.12 -4.31
C GLN A 310 -18.94 30.15 -5.46
N ALA A 311 -18.51 28.91 -5.18
CA ALA A 311 -18.16 27.92 -6.20
C ALA A 311 -19.29 27.63 -7.20
N GLN A 312 -20.55 27.68 -6.75
CA GLN A 312 -21.72 27.45 -7.60
C GLN A 312 -21.89 28.52 -8.69
N TRP A 313 -21.40 29.72 -8.44
CA TRP A 313 -21.55 30.88 -9.34
C TRP A 313 -20.35 31.08 -10.27
N LEU A 314 -19.25 30.34 -10.06
CA LEU A 314 -18.00 30.46 -10.82
C LEU A 314 -18.16 30.18 -12.32
N GLY A 315 -19.16 29.39 -12.73
CA GLY A 315 -19.45 29.14 -14.14
C GLY A 315 -19.95 30.36 -14.92
N THR A 316 -20.39 31.43 -14.23
CA THR A 316 -21.07 32.58 -14.85
C THR A 316 -20.19 33.83 -15.01
N SER A 317 -19.10 33.96 -14.25
CA SER A 317 -18.25 35.16 -14.28
C SER A 317 -16.77 34.82 -14.04
N SER A 318 -15.91 35.17 -15.01
CA SER A 318 -14.46 34.99 -14.90
C SER A 318 -13.82 35.89 -13.82
N ALA A 319 -14.43 37.04 -13.54
CA ALA A 319 -13.93 37.99 -12.53
C ALA A 319 -14.01 37.43 -11.11
N LEU A 320 -15.04 36.63 -10.80
CA LEU A 320 -15.14 35.94 -9.50
C LEU A 320 -14.00 34.93 -9.32
N GLY A 321 -13.66 34.17 -10.37
CA GLY A 321 -12.54 33.23 -10.34
C GLY A 321 -11.19 33.91 -10.14
N GLU A 322 -11.00 35.12 -10.67
CA GLU A 322 -9.78 35.93 -10.44
C GLU A 322 -9.67 36.38 -8.97
N THR A 323 -10.74 36.95 -8.42
CA THR A 323 -10.75 37.43 -7.02
C THR A 323 -10.55 36.30 -6.01
N LEU A 324 -11.15 35.12 -6.22
CA LEU A 324 -10.97 33.97 -5.34
C LEU A 324 -9.55 33.41 -5.41
N ARG A 325 -8.93 33.38 -6.59
CA ARG A 325 -7.51 32.97 -6.70
C ARG A 325 -6.56 33.98 -6.06
N ALA A 326 -6.86 35.28 -6.15
CA ALA A 326 -6.08 36.30 -5.45
C ALA A 326 -6.16 36.11 -3.92
N GLN A 327 -7.34 35.77 -3.38
CA GLN A 327 -7.48 35.42 -1.95
C GLN A 327 -6.68 34.16 -1.59
N VAL A 328 -6.67 33.13 -2.44
CA VAL A 328 -5.85 31.92 -2.23
C VAL A 328 -4.35 32.23 -2.33
N ALA A 329 -3.94 33.15 -3.20
CA ALA A 329 -2.55 33.57 -3.32
C ALA A 329 -2.08 34.40 -2.11
N ALA A 330 -2.99 35.11 -1.43
CA ALA A 330 -2.71 35.90 -0.23
C ALA A 330 -2.64 35.07 1.07
N LEU A 331 -2.76 33.74 0.99
CA LEU A 331 -2.69 32.86 2.17
C LEU A 331 -1.30 32.87 2.82
N PRO A 332 -1.21 32.70 4.15
CA PRO A 332 0.06 32.64 4.85
C PRO A 332 0.90 31.43 4.43
N GLU A 333 2.22 31.55 4.54
CA GLU A 333 3.12 30.43 4.29
C GLU A 333 2.91 29.30 5.30
N MET A 334 3.10 28.07 4.82
CA MET A 334 2.91 26.87 5.62
C MET A 334 3.99 26.77 6.72
N PRO A 335 3.62 26.68 8.01
CA PRO A 335 4.59 26.64 9.10
C PRO A 335 5.40 25.34 9.05
N LYS A 336 6.71 25.43 9.36
CA LYS A 336 7.64 24.29 9.32
C LYS A 336 7.59 23.51 10.65
N PRO A 337 7.10 22.25 10.68
CA PRO A 337 6.91 21.52 11.93
C PRO A 337 8.21 21.15 12.65
N GLN A 338 9.31 20.96 11.89
CA GLN A 338 10.60 20.52 12.42
C GLN A 338 11.22 21.49 13.45
N GLN A 339 10.97 22.79 13.32
CA GLN A 339 11.54 23.81 14.22
C GLN A 339 10.94 23.75 15.64
N LEU A 340 9.67 23.33 15.77
CA LEU A 340 9.00 23.21 17.06
C LEU A 340 9.42 21.92 17.78
N ASP A 341 9.63 20.83 17.03
CA ASP A 341 10.10 19.57 17.58
C ASP A 341 11.52 19.69 18.15
N SER A 342 12.41 20.41 17.45
CA SER A 342 13.75 20.71 17.98
C SER A 342 13.68 21.58 19.24
N ALA A 343 12.85 22.62 19.25
CA ALA A 343 12.69 23.50 20.42
C ALA A 343 12.16 22.74 21.66
N MET A 344 11.20 21.83 21.48
CA MET A 344 10.72 20.98 22.58
C MET A 344 11.80 20.03 23.10
N ALA A 345 12.63 19.46 22.22
CA ALA A 345 13.74 18.60 22.61
C ALA A 345 14.79 19.37 23.42
N GLU A 346 15.16 20.57 22.97
CA GLU A 346 16.07 21.47 23.68
C GLU A 346 15.55 21.83 25.08
N LEU A 347 14.26 22.17 25.21
CA LEU A 347 13.63 22.46 26.51
C LEU A 347 13.63 21.26 27.46
N ARG A 348 13.39 20.04 26.95
CA ARG A 348 13.47 18.82 27.77
C ARG A 348 14.90 18.57 28.27
N VAL A 349 15.90 18.85 27.44
CA VAL A 349 17.32 18.77 27.85
C VAL A 349 17.64 19.83 28.91
N GLN A 350 17.16 21.07 28.75
CA GLN A 350 17.32 22.13 29.75
C GLN A 350 16.67 21.77 31.09
N ARG A 351 15.44 21.24 31.06
CA ARG A 351 14.74 20.73 32.26
C ARG A 351 15.58 19.66 32.98
N LEU A 352 16.10 18.66 32.27
CA LEU A 352 16.98 17.63 32.84
C LEU A 352 18.27 18.21 33.44
N ARG A 353 18.83 19.26 32.80
CA ARG A 353 20.02 19.95 33.31
C ARG A 353 19.72 20.65 34.63
N PHE A 354 18.60 21.37 34.75
CA PHE A 354 18.18 22.01 35.99
C PHE A 354 17.86 20.99 37.09
N GLU A 355 17.23 19.87 36.74
CA GLU A 355 16.94 18.76 37.65
C GLU A 355 18.24 18.15 38.21
N SER A 356 19.24 17.92 37.35
CA SER A 356 20.57 17.44 37.78
C SER A 356 21.31 18.46 38.65
N GLN A 357 21.18 19.77 38.38
CA GLN A 357 21.76 20.81 39.23
C GLN A 357 21.10 20.86 40.60
N LEU A 358 19.77 20.71 40.65
CA LEU A 358 19.00 20.64 41.90
C LEU A 358 19.39 19.44 42.76
N GLU A 359 19.65 18.28 42.15
CA GLU A 359 20.05 17.06 42.85
C GLU A 359 21.47 17.15 43.45
N LYS A 360 22.40 17.84 42.76
CA LYS A 360 23.81 18.00 43.19
C LYS A 360 24.04 19.09 44.24
N LEU A 361 23.10 20.04 44.33
CA LEU A 361 23.14 21.21 45.21
C LEU A 361 23.46 20.90 46.69
N PRO A 362 22.84 19.89 47.36
CA PRO A 362 23.11 19.57 48.75
C PRO A 362 24.52 19.02 49.00
N GLN A 363 25.09 18.37 47.98
CA GLN A 363 26.42 17.76 48.04
C GLN A 363 27.50 18.83 47.81
N GLN A 364 27.29 19.71 46.83
CA GLN A 364 28.15 20.88 46.59
C GLN A 364 28.22 21.82 47.81
N ALA A 365 27.08 22.08 48.47
CA ALA A 365 27.04 22.91 49.68
C ALA A 365 27.93 22.38 50.82
N LYS A 366 28.10 21.06 50.92
CA LYS A 366 28.94 20.41 51.96
C LYS A 366 30.43 20.37 51.60
N GLU A 367 30.78 20.46 50.32
CA GLU A 367 32.16 20.35 49.82
C GLU A 367 32.87 21.70 49.67
N LEU A 368 32.14 22.81 49.80
CA LEU A 368 32.67 24.18 49.72
C LEU A 368 33.67 24.48 50.86
N LYS A 369 34.91 24.81 50.49
CA LYS A 369 36.01 25.19 51.39
C LYS A 369 36.61 26.54 50.97
N GLN A 370 37.41 27.14 51.84
CA GLN A 370 38.21 28.33 51.51
C GLN A 370 39.34 28.00 50.51
N ASP A 371 39.91 29.03 49.88
CA ASP A 371 40.96 28.89 48.85
C ASP A 371 42.23 28.19 49.36
N ASP A 372 42.47 28.20 50.68
CA ASP A 372 43.57 27.51 51.37
C ASP A 372 43.20 26.10 51.89
N GLY A 373 41.98 25.61 51.64
CA GLY A 373 41.50 24.28 52.04
C GLY A 373 40.91 24.15 53.45
N SER A 374 40.87 25.24 54.23
CA SER A 374 40.22 25.34 55.54
C SER A 374 38.68 25.33 55.47
N PRO A 375 37.98 24.89 56.53
CA PRO A 375 36.52 24.99 56.63
C PRO A 375 36.07 26.45 56.69
N LEU A 376 34.88 26.73 56.15
CA LEU A 376 34.29 28.08 56.09
C LEU A 376 34.03 28.65 57.49
N THR A 377 34.14 29.97 57.65
CA THR A 377 33.75 30.67 58.89
C THR A 377 32.23 30.62 59.08
N SER A 378 31.73 30.71 60.31
CA SER A 378 30.28 30.67 60.58
C SER A 378 29.47 31.77 59.87
N ALA A 379 30.06 32.96 59.66
CA ALA A 379 29.48 34.03 58.84
C ALA A 379 29.44 33.67 57.34
N GLN A 380 30.53 33.11 56.81
CA GLN A 380 30.63 32.64 55.43
C GLN A 380 29.68 31.48 55.15
N GLN A 381 29.50 30.57 56.12
CA GLN A 381 28.59 29.44 55.99
C GLN A 381 27.12 29.87 55.94
N ARG A 382 26.73 30.92 56.68
CA ARG A 382 25.40 31.53 56.56
C ARG A 382 25.15 32.16 55.19
N ILE A 383 26.18 32.77 54.58
CA ILE A 383 26.09 33.31 53.21
C ILE A 383 25.89 32.17 52.20
N VAL A 384 26.69 31.10 52.31
CA VAL A 384 26.55 29.91 51.46
C VAL A 384 25.16 29.28 51.61
N ASP A 385 24.68 29.07 52.83
CA ASP A 385 23.34 28.51 53.07
C ASP A 385 22.23 29.38 52.45
N ALA A 386 22.34 30.70 52.56
CA ALA A 386 21.40 31.64 51.92
C ALA A 386 21.48 31.61 50.38
N GLN A 387 22.69 31.51 49.82
CA GLN A 387 22.91 31.38 48.37
C GLN A 387 22.36 30.07 47.82
N ILE A 388 22.60 28.94 48.50
CA ILE A 388 22.10 27.61 48.13
C ILE A 388 20.58 27.57 48.20
N ARG A 389 19.99 28.20 49.23
CA ARG A 389 18.52 28.35 49.32
C ARG A 389 17.96 29.14 48.13
N THR A 390 18.63 30.24 47.77
CA THR A 390 18.26 31.06 46.60
C THR A 390 18.40 30.25 45.29
N GLN A 391 19.48 29.49 45.11
CA GLN A 391 19.66 28.59 43.96
C GLN A 391 18.54 27.56 43.86
N ARG A 392 18.13 26.96 44.99
CA ARG A 392 17.04 25.99 45.04
C ARG A 392 15.70 26.61 44.62
N GLU A 393 15.41 27.82 45.09
CA GLU A 393 14.18 28.55 44.73
C GLU A 393 14.18 28.96 43.23
N LEU A 394 15.32 29.42 42.71
CA LEU A 394 15.51 29.74 41.29
C LEU A 394 15.36 28.50 40.39
N LEU A 395 16.02 27.39 40.74
CA LEU A 395 15.95 26.14 39.96
C LEU A 395 14.55 25.53 39.96
N ASN A 396 13.85 25.55 41.10
CA ASN A 396 12.45 25.10 41.16
C ASN A 396 11.54 25.98 40.28
N SER A 397 11.77 27.29 40.25
CA SER A 397 11.04 28.21 39.39
C SER A 397 11.32 27.96 37.91
N LEU A 398 12.58 27.74 37.53
CA LEU A 398 12.99 27.38 36.17
C LEU A 398 12.41 26.04 35.72
N LEU A 399 12.39 25.02 36.60
CA LEU A 399 11.77 23.71 36.32
C LEU A 399 10.27 23.83 36.05
N SER A 400 9.55 24.54 36.92
CA SER A 400 8.12 24.84 36.74
C SER A 400 7.86 25.67 35.48
N GLY A 401 8.77 26.61 35.16
CA GLY A 401 8.75 27.37 33.92
C GLY A 401 8.94 26.47 32.69
N CYS A 402 9.85 25.50 32.74
CA CYS A 402 10.11 24.57 31.63
C CYS A 402 8.88 23.70 31.36
N ASP A 403 8.25 23.17 32.41
CA ASP A 403 7.01 22.39 32.27
C ASP A 403 5.89 23.23 31.64
N THR A 404 5.78 24.51 32.01
CA THR A 404 4.81 25.45 31.42
C THR A 404 5.16 25.76 29.96
N GLN A 405 6.42 26.01 29.62
CA GLN A 405 6.87 26.28 28.25
C GLN A 405 6.65 25.07 27.35
N ILE A 406 6.88 23.86 27.85
CA ILE A 406 6.59 22.61 27.12
C ILE A 406 5.10 22.53 26.79
N LEU A 407 4.22 22.86 27.75
CA LEU A 407 2.77 22.88 27.53
C LEU A 407 2.37 23.93 26.47
N GLU A 408 2.86 25.17 26.57
CA GLU A 408 2.52 26.24 25.62
C GLU A 408 3.09 25.98 24.22
N LEU A 409 4.30 25.43 24.11
CA LEU A 409 4.82 24.95 22.82
C LEU A 409 3.99 23.80 22.24
N THR A 410 3.46 22.92 23.09
CA THR A 410 2.56 21.85 22.65
C THR A 410 1.27 22.46 22.07
N LYS A 411 0.71 23.49 22.71
CA LYS A 411 -0.45 24.22 22.16
C LYS A 411 -0.12 24.94 20.86
N LEU A 412 1.04 25.60 20.77
CA LEU A 412 1.50 26.24 19.52
C LEU A 412 1.66 25.21 18.39
N LYS A 413 2.18 24.01 18.69
CA LYS A 413 2.26 22.91 17.73
C LYS A 413 0.87 22.48 17.25
N VAL A 414 -0.09 22.34 18.16
CA VAL A 414 -1.49 22.02 17.80
C VAL A 414 -2.09 23.13 16.92
N ALA A 415 -1.90 24.40 17.28
CA ALA A 415 -2.39 25.54 16.49
C ALA A 415 -1.77 25.58 15.08
N ASN A 416 -0.46 25.36 14.95
CA ASN A 416 0.20 25.26 13.66
C ASN A 416 -0.25 24.04 12.85
N THR A 417 -0.56 22.92 13.51
CA THR A 417 -1.12 21.74 12.84
C THR A 417 -2.51 22.06 12.29
N GLN A 418 -3.37 22.72 13.07
CA GLN A 418 -4.69 23.16 12.61
C GLN A 418 -4.60 24.17 11.45
N LEU A 419 -3.62 25.07 11.47
CA LEU A 419 -3.34 25.98 10.36
C LEU A 419 -2.92 25.21 9.10
N VAL A 420 -2.01 24.24 9.25
CA VAL A 420 -1.57 23.35 8.15
C VAL A 420 -2.75 22.58 7.56
N ASP A 421 -3.61 22.00 8.40
CA ASP A 421 -4.78 21.26 7.95
C ASP A 421 -5.75 22.18 7.19
N ALA A 422 -6.02 23.39 7.71
CA ALA A 422 -6.86 24.37 7.03
C ALA A 422 -6.25 24.85 5.68
N LEU A 423 -4.93 25.03 5.62
CA LEU A 423 -4.21 25.39 4.39
C LEU A 423 -4.24 24.26 3.35
N ASN A 424 -4.16 23.00 3.79
CA ASN A 424 -4.31 21.85 2.89
C ASN A 424 -5.75 21.75 2.36
N GLU A 425 -6.75 21.93 3.24
CA GLU A 425 -8.16 21.86 2.88
C GLU A 425 -8.55 22.96 1.87
N ILE A 426 -8.09 24.20 2.05
CA ILE A 426 -8.33 25.27 1.08
C ILE A 426 -7.58 25.05 -0.23
N ARG A 427 -6.37 24.47 -0.20
CA ARG A 427 -5.63 24.11 -1.41
C ARG A 427 -6.37 23.03 -2.20
N ASP A 428 -6.89 22.01 -1.53
CA ASP A 428 -7.69 20.95 -2.15
C ASP A 428 -9.00 21.51 -2.72
N ALA A 429 -9.69 22.38 -1.99
CA ALA A 429 -10.88 23.07 -2.48
C ALA A 429 -10.58 23.96 -3.69
N ALA A 430 -9.48 24.72 -3.66
CA ALA A 430 -9.03 25.54 -4.78
C ALA A 430 -8.71 24.67 -6.01
N HIS A 431 -8.03 23.54 -5.85
CA HIS A 431 -7.81 22.60 -6.94
C HIS A 431 -9.14 22.00 -7.47
N ARG A 432 -10.08 21.64 -6.60
CA ARG A 432 -11.37 21.07 -7.01
C ARG A 432 -12.25 22.06 -7.78
N TYR A 433 -12.38 23.29 -7.27
CA TYR A 433 -13.35 24.26 -7.76
C TYR A 433 -12.76 25.34 -8.68
N LEU A 434 -11.51 25.76 -8.48
CA LEU A 434 -10.89 26.85 -9.27
C LEU A 434 -10.03 26.33 -10.44
N PHE A 435 -9.68 25.04 -10.51
CA PHE A 435 -8.78 24.55 -11.57
C PHE A 435 -9.39 24.59 -12.97
N TRP A 436 -10.69 24.30 -13.10
CA TRP A 436 -11.43 24.31 -14.38
C TRP A 436 -12.23 25.60 -14.60
N VAL A 437 -11.88 26.67 -13.91
CA VAL A 437 -12.51 27.99 -14.11
C VAL A 437 -11.62 28.83 -15.01
N PRO A 438 -12.16 29.60 -15.96
CA PRO A 438 -11.36 30.54 -16.73
C PRO A 438 -10.62 31.52 -15.80
N ASP A 439 -9.33 31.69 -16.01
CA ASP A 439 -8.48 32.61 -15.23
C ASP A 439 -8.21 33.92 -15.96
N VAL A 440 -8.39 33.94 -17.28
CA VAL A 440 -8.18 35.13 -18.12
C VAL A 440 -9.37 35.32 -19.03
N SER A 441 -9.67 36.56 -19.38
CA SER A 441 -10.65 36.86 -20.41
C SER A 441 -10.29 36.22 -21.77
N PRO A 442 -11.29 35.78 -22.56
CA PRO A 442 -11.06 35.30 -23.92
C PRO A 442 -10.33 36.33 -24.79
N ILE A 443 -9.51 35.88 -25.75
CA ILE A 443 -8.83 36.81 -26.68
C ILE A 443 -9.86 37.57 -27.50
N THR A 444 -9.93 38.88 -27.31
CA THR A 444 -10.72 39.81 -28.13
C THR A 444 -9.83 40.49 -29.18
N LEU A 445 -10.45 41.23 -30.12
CA LEU A 445 -9.73 42.04 -31.12
C LEU A 445 -8.82 43.12 -30.51
N SER A 446 -9.00 43.48 -29.24
CA SER A 446 -8.14 44.44 -28.51
C SER A 446 -6.86 43.82 -27.95
N TYR A 447 -6.72 42.48 -27.96
CA TYR A 447 -5.57 41.79 -27.38
C TYR A 447 -4.21 42.21 -27.98
N PRO A 448 -4.02 42.34 -29.32
CA PRO A 448 -2.73 42.79 -29.86
C PRO A 448 -2.34 44.20 -29.40
N LEU A 449 -3.33 45.08 -29.19
CA LEU A 449 -3.11 46.42 -28.67
C LEU A 449 -2.68 46.38 -27.20
N ALA A 450 -3.33 45.54 -26.39
CA ALA A 450 -2.96 45.33 -24.98
C ALA A 450 -1.53 44.76 -24.85
N VAL A 451 -1.17 43.77 -25.67
CA VAL A 451 0.19 43.23 -25.75
C VAL A 451 1.20 44.31 -26.11
N ALA A 452 0.90 45.16 -27.11
CA ALA A 452 1.79 46.25 -27.50
C ALA A 452 1.96 47.27 -26.36
N HIS A 453 0.87 47.62 -25.66
CA HIS A 453 0.90 48.52 -24.51
C HIS A 453 1.77 47.96 -23.37
N ASP A 454 1.52 46.72 -22.96
CA ASP A 454 2.28 46.07 -21.89
C ASP A 454 3.75 45.87 -22.25
N LEU A 455 4.05 45.62 -23.53
CA LEU A 455 5.42 45.54 -24.04
C LEU A 455 6.13 46.90 -23.94
N THR A 456 5.45 48.01 -24.26
CA THR A 456 6.03 49.36 -24.07
C THR A 456 6.23 49.71 -22.60
N ARG A 457 5.35 49.23 -21.70
CA ARG A 457 5.49 49.41 -20.25
C ARG A 457 6.64 48.60 -19.67
N LEU A 458 6.85 47.38 -20.15
CA LEU A 458 7.99 46.54 -19.79
C LEU A 458 9.31 47.18 -20.27
N LEU A 459 9.32 47.83 -21.43
CA LEU A 459 10.48 48.58 -21.97
C LEU A 459 10.60 50.01 -21.42
N SER A 460 9.91 50.35 -20.33
CA SER A 460 10.01 51.67 -19.72
C SER A 460 11.39 51.94 -19.11
N LEU A 461 11.71 53.22 -18.89
CA LEU A 461 12.98 53.62 -18.30
C LEU A 461 13.16 53.05 -16.88
N ASP A 462 12.06 52.85 -16.15
CA ASP A 462 12.04 52.34 -14.78
C ASP A 462 12.55 50.89 -14.70
N THR A 463 12.03 49.98 -15.53
CA THR A 463 12.49 48.58 -15.55
C THR A 463 13.98 48.47 -15.91
N LEU A 464 14.47 49.32 -16.82
CA LEU A 464 15.89 49.41 -17.17
C LEU A 464 16.74 49.94 -16.00
N THR A 465 16.23 50.89 -15.23
CA THR A 465 16.91 51.36 -14.02
C THR A 465 16.94 50.28 -12.92
N GLN A 466 15.86 49.51 -12.75
CA GLN A 466 15.81 48.39 -11.81
C GLN A 466 16.77 47.26 -12.19
N LEU A 467 16.84 46.91 -13.48
CA LEU A 467 17.76 45.90 -14.01
C LEU A 467 19.23 46.33 -13.88
N SER A 468 19.54 47.60 -14.16
CA SER A 468 20.89 48.12 -14.01
C SER A 468 21.31 48.23 -12.54
N GLY A 469 20.39 48.66 -11.65
CA GLY A 469 20.60 48.66 -10.20
C GLY A 469 20.82 47.26 -9.62
N ALA A 470 20.02 46.28 -10.04
CA ALA A 470 20.19 44.88 -9.64
C ALA A 470 21.51 44.29 -10.16
N SER A 471 21.89 44.59 -11.40
CA SER A 471 23.17 44.16 -11.97
C SER A 471 24.35 44.75 -11.18
N MET A 472 24.25 46.01 -10.76
CA MET A 472 25.26 46.66 -9.92
C MET A 472 25.34 46.02 -8.52
N MET A 473 24.19 45.73 -7.90
CA MET A 473 24.11 45.05 -6.61
C MET A 473 24.70 43.63 -6.67
N MET A 474 24.41 42.89 -7.74
CA MET A 474 24.94 41.54 -7.99
C MET A 474 26.48 41.52 -8.08
N VAL A 475 27.09 42.60 -8.60
CA VAL A 475 28.55 42.75 -8.70
C VAL A 475 29.15 43.37 -7.43
N THR A 476 28.37 43.98 -6.55
CA THR A 476 28.87 44.64 -5.33
C THR A 476 28.74 43.76 -4.08
N SER A 477 27.75 42.88 -4.01
CA SER A 477 27.52 42.00 -2.86
C SER A 477 28.48 40.82 -2.81
N LYS A 478 29.06 40.57 -1.62
CA LYS A 478 30.00 39.44 -1.40
C LYS A 478 29.33 38.08 -1.60
N GLU A 479 28.07 37.95 -1.22
CA GLU A 479 27.29 36.70 -1.30
C GLU A 479 27.02 36.28 -2.75
N THR A 480 26.88 37.23 -3.68
CA THR A 480 26.57 36.95 -5.10
C THR A 480 27.81 36.93 -5.99
N LEU A 481 28.86 37.68 -5.65
CA LEU A 481 30.07 37.75 -6.47
C LEU A 481 30.84 36.42 -6.49
N VAL A 482 30.98 35.76 -5.34
CA VAL A 482 31.68 34.46 -5.23
C VAL A 482 31.10 33.37 -6.14
N PRO A 483 29.77 33.09 -6.13
CA PRO A 483 29.20 32.06 -7.00
C PRO A 483 29.28 32.42 -8.49
N ILE A 484 29.12 33.69 -8.86
CA ILE A 484 29.24 34.13 -10.26
C ILE A 484 30.66 33.98 -10.77
N PHE A 485 31.65 34.43 -10.00
CA PHE A 485 33.06 34.29 -10.36
C PHE A 485 33.47 32.81 -10.42
N GLY A 486 33.02 32.00 -9.46
CA GLY A 486 33.20 30.55 -9.47
C GLY A 486 32.60 29.88 -10.70
N ALA A 487 31.38 30.25 -11.09
CA ALA A 487 30.74 29.73 -12.28
C ALA A 487 31.45 30.16 -13.57
N LEU A 488 31.94 31.40 -13.63
CA LEU A 488 32.69 31.92 -14.78
C LEU A 488 34.05 31.22 -14.94
N LEU A 489 34.77 30.98 -13.84
CA LEU A 489 35.97 30.13 -13.83
C LEU A 489 35.67 28.71 -14.29
N LEU A 490 34.56 28.12 -13.86
CA LEU A 490 34.13 26.79 -14.27
C LEU A 490 33.82 26.75 -15.78
N VAL A 491 33.19 27.77 -16.35
CA VAL A 491 32.97 27.91 -17.80
C VAL A 491 34.30 28.00 -18.55
N ILE A 492 35.26 28.81 -18.09
CA ILE A 492 36.59 28.92 -18.69
C ILE A 492 37.31 27.57 -18.66
N PHE A 493 37.29 26.89 -17.51
CA PHE A 493 37.86 25.55 -17.35
C PHE A 493 37.15 24.50 -18.22
N SER A 494 35.85 24.64 -18.45
CA SER A 494 35.12 23.77 -19.38
C SER A 494 35.57 23.97 -20.82
N ILE A 495 35.69 25.23 -21.27
CA ILE A 495 36.11 25.53 -22.63
C ILE A 495 37.51 24.94 -22.89
N SER A 496 38.42 25.01 -21.93
CA SER A 496 39.75 24.40 -22.05
C SER A 496 39.70 22.86 -22.01
N SER A 497 38.83 22.26 -21.21
CA SER A 497 38.67 20.79 -21.12
C SER A 497 37.90 20.18 -22.30
N ARG A 498 37.19 20.95 -23.13
CA ARG A 498 36.52 20.45 -24.36
C ARG A 498 37.47 19.73 -25.32
N LYS A 499 38.71 20.21 -25.45
CA LYS A 499 39.74 19.55 -26.27
C LYS A 499 40.02 18.12 -25.75
N HIS A 500 40.15 17.98 -24.44
CA HIS A 500 40.35 16.68 -23.78
C HIS A 500 39.13 15.77 -23.92
N TYR A 501 37.92 16.32 -23.81
CA TYR A 501 36.68 15.59 -24.02
C TYR A 501 36.57 15.03 -25.44
N HIS A 502 36.81 15.84 -26.48
CA HIS A 502 36.80 15.36 -27.87
C HIS A 502 37.90 14.32 -28.13
N ALA A 503 39.11 14.52 -27.59
CA ALA A 503 40.18 13.54 -27.68
C ALA A 503 39.86 12.23 -26.93
N PHE A 504 39.12 12.30 -25.82
CA PHE A 504 38.59 11.13 -25.12
C PHE A 504 37.53 10.41 -25.96
N LEU A 505 36.55 11.11 -26.52
CA LEU A 505 35.51 10.52 -27.38
C LEU A 505 36.12 9.82 -28.61
N ALA A 506 37.11 10.44 -29.26
CA ALA A 506 37.80 9.83 -30.40
C ALA A 506 38.48 8.50 -30.00
N ARG A 507 39.22 8.50 -28.88
CA ARG A 507 39.87 7.27 -28.34
C ARG A 507 38.89 6.22 -27.87
N ALA A 508 37.76 6.62 -27.27
CA ALA A 508 36.72 5.70 -26.85
C ALA A 508 36.07 5.06 -28.07
N SER A 509 35.68 5.86 -29.07
CA SER A 509 34.97 5.40 -30.27
C SER A 509 35.76 4.38 -31.09
N SER A 510 37.09 4.49 -31.16
CA SER A 510 37.94 3.55 -31.92
C SER A 510 38.10 2.17 -31.26
N ARG A 511 37.76 2.06 -29.98
CA ARG A 511 37.75 0.80 -29.20
C ARG A 511 36.38 0.14 -29.20
N VAL A 512 35.31 0.93 -29.32
CA VAL A 512 33.92 0.41 -29.34
C VAL A 512 33.73 -0.53 -30.52
N GLY A 513 33.20 -1.73 -30.24
CA GLY A 513 32.97 -2.78 -31.24
C GLY A 513 34.09 -3.81 -31.37
N LYS A 514 35.30 -3.56 -30.83
CA LYS A 514 36.40 -4.53 -30.81
C LYS A 514 36.33 -5.37 -29.53
N VAL A 515 36.12 -6.68 -29.66
CA VAL A 515 35.79 -7.57 -28.52
C VAL A 515 36.84 -7.54 -27.39
N THR A 516 38.12 -7.37 -27.71
CA THR A 516 39.20 -7.34 -26.70
C THR A 516 39.42 -5.98 -26.04
N GLN A 517 38.86 -4.90 -26.59
CA GLN A 517 39.10 -3.52 -26.13
C GLN A 517 37.82 -2.77 -25.69
N ASP A 518 36.65 -3.29 -26.04
CA ASP A 518 35.34 -2.69 -25.74
C ASP A 518 34.89 -3.06 -24.33
N GLU A 519 35.11 -2.16 -23.37
CA GLU A 519 34.70 -2.34 -21.98
C GLU A 519 33.43 -1.56 -21.60
N PHE A 520 32.71 -2.14 -20.63
CA PHE A 520 31.70 -1.52 -19.75
C PHE A 520 31.97 -0.03 -19.44
N THR A 521 33.17 0.13 -18.88
CA THR A 521 33.69 1.35 -18.28
C THR A 521 33.77 2.50 -19.27
N LEU A 522 34.06 2.23 -20.55
CA LEU A 522 34.09 3.25 -21.60
C LEU A 522 32.72 3.91 -21.78
N THR A 523 31.65 3.12 -21.67
CA THR A 523 30.28 3.61 -21.85
C THR A 523 29.89 4.53 -20.71
N LEU A 524 30.17 4.11 -19.47
CA LEU A 524 29.89 4.85 -18.25
C LEU A 524 30.73 6.13 -18.17
N ARG A 525 32.01 6.07 -18.55
CA ARG A 525 32.88 7.24 -18.65
C ARG A 525 32.38 8.23 -19.70
N THR A 526 31.92 7.76 -20.86
CA THR A 526 31.32 8.66 -21.87
C THR A 526 30.07 9.34 -21.33
N VAL A 527 29.21 8.64 -20.61
CA VAL A 527 28.04 9.26 -19.95
C VAL A 527 28.48 10.30 -18.92
N PHE A 528 29.38 9.93 -18.00
CA PHE A 528 29.90 10.81 -16.96
C PHE A 528 30.53 12.09 -17.52
N TRP A 529 31.47 11.95 -18.46
CA TRP A 529 32.14 13.12 -19.07
C TRP A 529 31.18 13.97 -19.91
N SER A 530 30.16 13.38 -20.54
CA SER A 530 29.15 14.14 -21.29
C SER A 530 28.25 14.97 -20.36
N ILE A 531 27.88 14.43 -19.20
CA ILE A 531 27.14 15.18 -18.16
C ILE A 531 28.01 16.29 -17.59
N LEU A 532 29.27 16.00 -17.28
CA LEU A 532 30.21 16.99 -16.72
C LEU A 532 30.49 18.15 -17.69
N VAL A 533 30.66 17.87 -18.99
CA VAL A 533 30.88 18.90 -20.02
C VAL A 533 29.62 19.73 -20.28
N ALA A 534 28.44 19.20 -19.97
CA ALA A 534 27.15 19.89 -20.11
C ALA A 534 26.78 20.82 -18.94
N LEU A 535 27.42 20.65 -17.76
CA LEU A 535 27.15 21.37 -16.51
C LEU A 535 27.52 22.89 -16.45
N PRO A 536 28.59 23.39 -17.10
CA PRO A 536 29.09 24.75 -16.89
C PRO A 536 28.13 25.87 -17.24
N LEU A 537 27.40 25.74 -18.35
CA LEU A 537 26.44 26.74 -18.81
C LEU A 537 25.20 26.78 -17.90
N PRO A 538 24.59 25.64 -17.50
CA PRO A 538 23.60 25.61 -16.42
C PRO A 538 24.08 26.21 -15.11
N VAL A 539 25.33 25.97 -14.68
CA VAL A 539 25.84 26.54 -13.42
C VAL A 539 26.04 28.04 -13.51
N LEU A 540 26.51 28.56 -14.65
CA LEU A 540 26.54 29.99 -14.90
C LEU A 540 25.12 30.58 -14.87
N TRP A 541 24.17 29.91 -15.52
CA TRP A 541 22.75 30.29 -15.51
C TRP A 541 22.19 30.31 -14.08
N ALA A 542 22.53 29.30 -13.25
CA ALA A 542 22.17 29.22 -11.84
C ALA A 542 22.71 30.39 -11.04
N ALA A 543 23.99 30.71 -11.21
CA ALA A 543 24.66 31.78 -10.49
C ALA A 543 24.08 33.16 -10.84
N LEU A 544 23.72 33.37 -12.11
CA LEU A 544 23.02 34.57 -12.55
C LEU A 544 21.60 34.65 -11.94
N GLY A 545 20.85 33.56 -11.94
CA GLY A 545 19.52 33.51 -11.33
C GLY A 545 19.56 33.78 -9.82
N PHE A 546 20.47 33.14 -9.10
CA PHE A 546 20.72 33.38 -7.67
C PHE A 546 21.17 34.82 -7.38
N GLY A 547 22.01 35.39 -8.24
CA GLY A 547 22.44 36.78 -8.14
C GLY A 547 21.27 37.76 -8.24
N LEU A 548 20.36 37.52 -9.18
CA LEU A 548 19.17 38.33 -9.39
C LEU A 548 18.12 38.17 -8.28
N GLN A 549 17.92 36.96 -7.74
CA GLN A 549 16.99 36.71 -6.63
C GLN A 549 17.38 37.46 -5.34
N ASN A 550 18.68 37.62 -5.08
CA ASN A 550 19.16 38.35 -3.92
C ASN A 550 19.03 39.89 -4.05
N ALA A 551 18.69 40.39 -5.24
CA ALA A 551 18.45 41.81 -5.48
C ALA A 551 17.02 42.23 -5.07
N TRP A 552 16.62 41.90 -3.84
CA TRP A 552 15.28 42.13 -3.29
C TRP A 552 14.71 43.56 -3.45
N PRO A 553 15.51 44.65 -3.51
CA PRO A 553 14.97 45.99 -3.76
C PRO A 553 14.42 46.19 -5.18
N TYR A 554 14.72 45.28 -6.11
CA TYR A 554 14.37 45.37 -7.52
C TYR A 554 13.48 44.19 -7.93
N PRO A 555 12.14 44.29 -7.80
CA PRO A 555 11.21 43.18 -8.05
C PRO A 555 11.32 42.58 -9.46
N VAL A 556 11.59 43.42 -10.47
CA VAL A 556 11.78 42.96 -11.84
C VAL A 556 12.99 42.03 -11.97
N ALA A 557 14.08 42.35 -11.28
CA ALA A 557 15.27 41.52 -11.28
C ALA A 557 15.01 40.19 -10.56
N VAL A 558 14.34 40.21 -9.41
CA VAL A 558 13.99 38.99 -8.65
C VAL A 558 13.15 38.04 -9.50
N ALA A 559 12.11 38.53 -10.16
CA ALA A 559 11.26 37.69 -11.01
C ALA A 559 11.99 37.15 -12.27
N ILE A 560 12.94 37.91 -12.83
CA ILE A 560 13.84 37.38 -13.87
C ILE A 560 14.74 36.29 -13.27
N GLY A 561 15.26 36.50 -12.06
CA GLY A 561 16.02 35.49 -11.31
C GLY A 561 15.26 34.19 -11.12
N ASP A 562 13.98 34.26 -10.76
CA ASP A 562 13.09 33.09 -10.63
C ASP A 562 12.89 32.36 -11.96
N GLY A 563 12.67 33.10 -13.06
CA GLY A 563 12.57 32.50 -14.40
C GLY A 563 13.88 31.82 -14.85
N VAL A 564 15.02 32.41 -14.52
CA VAL A 564 16.36 31.88 -14.82
C VAL A 564 16.63 30.61 -14.02
N THR A 565 16.34 30.60 -12.72
CA THR A 565 16.56 29.42 -11.87
C THR A 565 15.62 28.27 -12.23
N ALA A 566 14.35 28.55 -12.53
CA ALA A 566 13.37 27.51 -12.88
C ALA A 566 13.64 26.83 -14.24
N THR A 567 14.33 27.51 -15.16
CA THR A 567 14.71 26.95 -16.47
C THR A 567 15.97 26.09 -16.45
N LEU A 568 16.70 26.07 -15.33
CA LEU A 568 17.92 25.31 -15.12
C LEU A 568 17.81 23.81 -15.46
N PRO A 569 16.85 23.03 -14.91
CA PRO A 569 16.76 21.59 -15.21
C PRO A 569 16.48 21.33 -16.70
N VAL A 570 15.64 22.16 -17.33
CA VAL A 570 15.31 22.04 -18.77
C VAL A 570 16.55 22.30 -19.61
N LEU A 571 17.27 23.38 -19.33
CA LEU A 571 18.52 23.73 -20.02
C LEU A 571 19.57 22.62 -19.84
N TRP A 572 19.74 22.07 -18.64
CA TRP A 572 20.70 21.01 -18.39
C TRP A 572 20.38 19.71 -19.15
N ILE A 573 19.12 19.27 -19.14
CA ILE A 573 18.66 18.11 -19.93
C ILE A 573 18.91 18.34 -21.42
N CYS A 574 18.65 19.56 -21.91
CA CYS A 574 18.93 19.95 -23.28
C CYS A 574 20.42 19.88 -23.65
N MET A 575 21.30 20.32 -22.75
CA MET A 575 22.75 20.26 -22.96
C MET A 575 23.30 18.83 -22.92
N ILE A 576 22.79 17.99 -22.01
CA ILE A 576 23.17 16.57 -21.91
C ILE A 576 22.79 15.83 -23.19
N SER A 577 21.56 16.00 -23.66
CA SER A 577 21.07 15.37 -24.90
C SER A 577 21.85 15.84 -26.13
N ALA A 578 22.24 17.12 -26.18
CA ALA A 578 23.13 17.62 -27.21
C ALA A 578 24.53 17.00 -27.17
N ALA A 579 25.09 16.77 -25.98
CA ALA A 579 26.38 16.08 -25.80
C ALA A 579 26.30 14.59 -26.19
N PHE A 580 25.20 13.90 -25.85
CA PHE A 580 24.97 12.50 -26.25
C PHE A 580 24.80 12.31 -27.76
N ALA A 581 24.26 13.31 -28.46
CA ALA A 581 24.07 13.28 -29.90
C ALA A 581 25.32 13.66 -30.73
N HIS A 582 26.47 13.88 -30.08
CA HIS A 582 27.74 14.13 -30.79
C HIS A 582 28.07 12.97 -31.75
N PRO A 583 28.71 13.20 -32.92
CA PRO A 583 29.03 12.14 -33.89
C PRO A 583 29.79 10.94 -33.30
N GLN A 584 30.69 11.21 -32.35
CA GLN A 584 31.46 10.22 -31.60
C GLN A 584 30.88 9.90 -30.21
N GLY A 585 29.63 10.30 -29.96
CA GLY A 585 29.01 10.31 -28.65
C GLY A 585 28.12 9.11 -28.34
N LEU A 586 27.24 9.36 -27.37
CA LEU A 586 26.22 8.50 -26.76
C LEU A 586 25.46 7.64 -27.79
N PHE A 587 24.68 8.37 -28.59
CA PHE A 587 23.63 7.80 -29.42
C PHE A 587 24.14 7.10 -30.67
N ILE A 588 25.17 7.65 -31.32
CA ILE A 588 25.63 7.15 -32.62
C ILE A 588 26.61 5.98 -32.44
N VAL A 589 27.67 6.15 -31.66
CA VAL A 589 28.73 5.13 -31.56
C VAL A 589 28.37 4.03 -30.55
N HIS A 590 27.89 4.43 -29.37
CA HIS A 590 27.65 3.49 -28.28
C HIS A 590 26.29 2.77 -28.47
N PHE A 591 25.20 3.49 -28.75
CA PHE A 591 23.88 2.89 -28.97
C PHE A 591 23.64 2.42 -30.42
N ARG A 592 24.50 2.79 -31.37
CA ARG A 592 24.38 2.45 -32.79
C ARG A 592 23.08 2.95 -33.44
N TRP A 593 22.55 4.08 -32.98
CA TRP A 593 21.42 4.71 -33.65
C TRP A 593 21.85 5.26 -35.02
N PRO A 594 21.00 5.17 -36.06
CA PRO A 594 21.33 5.69 -37.38
C PRO A 594 21.64 7.19 -37.31
N ALA A 595 22.84 7.59 -37.75
CA ALA A 595 23.29 8.98 -37.67
C ALA A 595 22.30 9.93 -38.34
N GLN A 596 21.71 9.53 -39.48
CA GLN A 596 20.68 10.31 -40.18
C GLN A 596 19.44 10.59 -39.32
N GLN A 597 18.99 9.62 -38.52
CA GLN A 597 17.83 9.81 -37.62
C GLN A 597 18.19 10.77 -36.47
N VAL A 598 19.37 10.62 -35.88
CA VAL A 598 19.87 11.52 -34.82
C VAL A 598 20.04 12.95 -35.34
N TYR A 599 20.63 13.15 -36.52
CA TYR A 599 20.77 14.49 -37.11
C TYR A 599 19.43 15.14 -37.42
N ARG A 600 18.45 14.37 -37.95
CA ARG A 600 17.09 14.88 -38.20
C ARG A 600 16.39 15.30 -36.91
N ALA A 601 16.47 14.49 -35.86
CA ALA A 601 15.91 14.81 -34.54
C ALA A 601 16.58 16.05 -33.92
N MET A 602 17.91 16.15 -34.03
CA MET A 602 18.68 17.22 -33.40
C MET A 602 18.61 18.57 -34.16
N ARG A 603 18.22 18.59 -35.44
CA ARG A 603 18.17 19.80 -36.26
C ARG A 603 17.27 20.88 -35.65
N TYR A 604 16.02 20.53 -35.37
CA TYR A 604 15.07 21.46 -34.76
C TYR A 604 15.23 21.55 -33.25
N TYR A 605 15.64 20.45 -32.59
CA TYR A 605 15.90 20.43 -31.16
C TYR A 605 16.92 21.48 -30.72
N LYS A 606 18.07 21.60 -31.40
CA LYS A 606 19.10 22.61 -31.06
C LYS A 606 18.63 24.05 -31.29
N MET A 607 17.88 24.30 -32.37
CA MET A 607 17.27 25.62 -32.60
C MET A 607 16.21 25.93 -31.54
N SER A 608 15.51 24.90 -31.07
CA SER A 608 14.48 25.03 -30.06
C SER A 608 15.01 25.34 -28.67
N ILE A 609 16.28 25.06 -28.34
CA ILE A 609 16.89 25.47 -27.06
C ILE A 609 16.85 26.99 -26.92
N TRP A 610 17.21 27.71 -27.99
CA TRP A 610 17.21 29.18 -28.03
C TRP A 610 15.80 29.79 -28.09
N LEU A 611 14.76 28.97 -28.24
CA LEU A 611 13.36 29.43 -28.30
C LEU A 611 12.59 29.01 -27.03
N ILE A 612 12.60 27.72 -26.68
CA ILE A 612 11.88 27.13 -25.54
C ILE A 612 12.42 27.68 -24.21
N VAL A 613 13.74 27.69 -24.00
CA VAL A 613 14.30 28.11 -22.70
C VAL A 613 13.97 29.58 -22.40
N PRO A 614 14.16 30.54 -23.31
CA PRO A 614 13.75 31.92 -23.08
C PRO A 614 12.24 32.10 -22.95
N LEU A 615 11.41 31.32 -23.66
CA LEU A 615 9.95 31.39 -23.54
C LEU A 615 9.47 30.88 -22.17
N ILE A 616 10.03 29.77 -21.66
CA ILE A 616 9.74 29.28 -20.30
C ILE A 616 10.24 30.29 -19.26
N MET A 617 11.44 30.86 -19.45
CA MET A 617 11.96 31.91 -18.58
C MET A 617 11.00 33.09 -18.51
N ALA A 618 10.62 33.65 -19.66
CA ALA A 618 9.70 34.78 -19.75
C ALA A 618 8.33 34.44 -19.13
N LEU A 619 7.82 33.23 -19.36
CA LEU A 619 6.56 32.76 -18.79
C LEU A 619 6.57 32.80 -17.26
N ILE A 620 7.64 32.27 -16.65
CA ILE A 620 7.78 32.19 -15.18
C ILE A 620 8.04 33.58 -14.61
N THR A 621 8.86 34.39 -15.29
CA THR A 621 9.10 35.79 -14.91
C THR A 621 7.80 36.59 -14.88
N PHE A 622 6.93 36.46 -15.88
CA PHE A 622 5.63 37.14 -15.90
C PHE A 622 4.63 36.61 -14.86
N ASP A 623 4.76 35.36 -14.41
CA ASP A 623 3.92 34.80 -13.34
C ASP A 623 4.32 35.32 -11.95
N ASN A 624 5.60 35.68 -11.76
CA ASN A 624 6.12 36.17 -10.47
C ASN A 624 6.22 37.70 -10.37
N LEU A 625 6.10 38.44 -11.49
CA LEU A 625 6.11 39.90 -11.52
C LEU A 625 4.79 40.50 -10.99
N ASN A 626 4.88 41.39 -9.99
CA ASN A 626 3.79 42.26 -9.49
C ASN A 626 2.38 41.66 -9.60
N GLU A 627 2.08 40.62 -8.81
CA GLU A 627 0.73 40.02 -8.74
C GLU A 627 0.16 39.53 -10.10
N ARG A 628 1.03 39.01 -10.98
CA ARG A 628 0.66 38.43 -12.30
C ARG A 628 0.10 39.42 -13.32
N GLU A 629 0.36 40.71 -13.16
CA GLU A 629 -0.16 41.78 -14.03
C GLU A 629 0.10 41.53 -15.54
N PHE A 630 1.28 41.01 -15.90
CA PHE A 630 1.67 40.74 -17.30
C PHE A 630 1.35 39.31 -17.78
N SER A 631 0.84 38.44 -16.92
CA SER A 631 0.58 37.02 -17.25
C SER A 631 -0.52 36.88 -18.31
N ASN A 632 -1.55 37.72 -18.21
CA ASN A 632 -2.73 37.70 -19.08
C ASN A 632 -2.42 38.07 -20.54
N THR A 633 -1.43 38.94 -20.78
CA THR A 633 -1.06 39.45 -22.10
C THR A 633 0.24 38.80 -22.58
N LEU A 634 1.40 39.25 -22.09
CA LEU A 634 2.73 38.80 -22.51
C LEU A 634 3.00 37.36 -22.10
N GLY A 635 2.61 36.95 -20.88
CA GLY A 635 2.72 35.56 -20.42
C GLY A 635 1.96 34.59 -21.32
N ARG A 636 0.70 34.91 -21.65
CA ARG A 636 -0.14 34.14 -22.58
C ARG A 636 0.46 34.04 -23.98
N LEU A 637 1.00 35.13 -24.51
CA LEU A 637 1.67 35.13 -25.83
C LEU A 637 2.88 34.20 -25.80
N CYS A 638 3.74 34.32 -24.77
CA CYS A 638 4.88 33.43 -24.57
C CYS A 638 4.46 31.96 -24.47
N PHE A 639 3.36 31.67 -23.77
CA PHE A 639 2.81 30.33 -23.67
C PHE A 639 2.32 29.76 -25.01
N ILE A 640 1.62 30.56 -25.82
CA ILE A 640 1.16 30.13 -27.16
C ILE A 640 2.37 29.87 -28.08
N LEU A 641 3.38 30.75 -28.06
CA LEU A 641 4.62 30.54 -28.81
C LEU A 641 5.37 29.28 -28.33
N LEU A 642 5.39 29.04 -27.02
CA LEU A 642 5.99 27.84 -26.42
C LEU A 642 5.28 26.58 -26.93
N CYS A 643 3.94 26.57 -26.94
CA CYS A 643 3.14 25.46 -27.45
C CYS A 643 3.43 25.17 -28.93
N LEU A 644 3.57 26.21 -29.76
CA LEU A 644 3.94 26.07 -31.17
C LEU A 644 5.37 25.50 -31.31
N ALA A 645 6.33 25.99 -30.53
CA ALA A 645 7.70 25.49 -30.51
C ALA A 645 7.76 24.00 -30.13
N LEU A 646 7.05 23.61 -29.07
CA LEU A 646 6.94 22.22 -28.63
C LEU A 646 6.27 21.31 -29.67
N SER A 647 5.23 21.79 -30.34
CA SER A 647 4.57 21.07 -31.44
C SER A 647 5.53 20.83 -32.62
N LEU A 648 6.36 21.82 -32.97
CA LEU A 648 7.39 21.68 -34.00
C LEU A 648 8.47 20.66 -33.62
N VAL A 649 8.96 20.71 -32.37
CA VAL A 649 9.95 19.74 -31.87
C VAL A 649 9.38 18.33 -31.85
N THR A 650 8.19 18.13 -31.29
CA THR A 650 7.54 16.80 -31.23
C THR A 650 7.28 16.23 -32.63
N ASN A 651 6.84 17.05 -33.59
CA ASN A 651 6.70 16.63 -34.99
C ASN A 651 8.06 16.22 -35.61
N SER A 652 9.14 16.93 -35.28
CA SER A 652 10.48 16.59 -35.77
C SER A 652 10.97 15.24 -35.22
N LEU A 653 10.73 14.95 -33.93
CA LEU A 653 11.08 13.66 -33.33
C LEU A 653 10.24 12.51 -33.90
N LYS A 654 8.93 12.74 -34.15
CA LYS A 654 8.07 11.76 -34.82
C LYS A 654 8.60 11.40 -36.21
N ARG A 655 8.95 12.41 -37.02
CA ARG A 655 9.53 12.21 -38.36
C ARG A 655 10.91 11.57 -38.35
N ALA A 656 11.64 11.67 -37.24
CA ALA A 656 12.93 10.98 -37.06
C ALA A 656 12.78 9.47 -36.84
N GLY A 657 11.55 8.97 -36.63
CA GLY A 657 11.28 7.54 -36.47
C GLY A 657 11.63 6.98 -35.09
N ILE A 658 11.69 7.84 -34.06
CA ILE A 658 11.99 7.42 -32.68
C ILE A 658 10.72 6.78 -32.08
N PRO A 659 10.73 5.49 -31.71
CA PRO A 659 9.57 4.86 -31.08
C PRO A 659 9.43 5.32 -29.62
N LEU A 660 8.24 5.81 -29.25
CA LEU A 660 7.85 6.06 -27.86
C LEU A 660 7.45 4.78 -27.14
N TYR A 661 7.11 3.75 -27.89
CA TYR A 661 6.79 2.45 -27.35
C TYR A 661 7.28 1.36 -28.31
N LEU A 662 7.99 0.38 -27.77
CA LEU A 662 8.52 -0.77 -28.49
C LEU A 662 7.66 -1.99 -28.15
N ASP A 663 7.18 -2.71 -29.18
CA ASP A 663 6.47 -3.96 -28.92
C ASP A 663 7.40 -5.08 -28.42
N LYS A 664 6.82 -6.24 -28.09
CA LYS A 664 7.54 -7.49 -27.80
C LYS A 664 8.59 -7.82 -28.88
N ASN A 665 8.29 -7.53 -30.14
CA ASN A 665 9.15 -7.78 -31.29
C ASN A 665 10.17 -6.65 -31.54
N GLY A 666 10.13 -5.57 -30.75
CA GLY A 666 10.99 -4.40 -30.92
C GLY A 666 10.57 -3.48 -32.08
N SER A 667 9.39 -3.68 -32.68
CA SER A 667 8.81 -2.78 -33.67
C SER A 667 8.20 -1.54 -33.00
N GLY A 668 8.40 -0.38 -33.63
CA GLY A 668 7.78 0.89 -33.25
C GLY A 668 6.43 1.15 -33.94
N GLU A 669 6.06 0.34 -34.92
CA GLU A 669 4.86 0.53 -35.74
C GLU A 669 3.62 -0.10 -35.10
N ASN A 670 3.20 0.45 -33.96
CA ASN A 670 2.04 -0.04 -33.22
C ASN A 670 0.99 1.07 -33.04
N LEU A 671 -0.27 0.68 -32.87
CA LEU A 671 -1.37 1.60 -32.56
C LEU A 671 -1.07 2.45 -31.32
N VAL A 672 -0.52 1.84 -30.25
CA VAL A 672 -0.15 2.54 -29.02
C VAL A 672 0.90 3.62 -29.27
N ASN A 673 1.95 3.32 -30.03
CA ASN A 673 2.99 4.29 -30.35
C ASN A 673 2.42 5.45 -31.19
N THR A 674 1.53 5.14 -32.13
CA THR A 674 0.86 6.14 -32.96
C THR A 674 -0.06 7.03 -32.13
N ALA A 675 -0.82 6.45 -31.20
CA ALA A 675 -1.68 7.18 -30.27
C ALA A 675 -0.88 8.09 -29.33
N LEU A 676 0.24 7.62 -28.75
CA LEU A 676 1.13 8.43 -27.92
C LEU A 676 1.72 9.62 -28.68
N TRP A 677 2.17 9.40 -29.93
CA TRP A 677 2.62 10.48 -30.79
C TRP A 677 1.50 11.46 -31.16
N GLY A 678 0.27 10.96 -31.36
CA GLY A 678 -0.91 11.79 -31.60
C GLY A 678 -1.26 12.66 -30.38
N LEU A 679 -1.23 12.08 -29.19
CA LEU A 679 -1.41 12.79 -27.91
C LEU A 679 -0.35 13.89 -27.72
N LEU A 680 0.92 13.55 -27.90
CA LEU A 680 2.03 14.50 -27.73
C LEU A 680 2.03 15.64 -28.73
N LEU A 681 1.56 15.40 -29.96
CA LEU A 681 1.46 16.43 -30.99
C LEU A 681 0.26 17.36 -30.77
N SER A 682 -0.86 16.79 -30.32
CA SER A 682 -2.11 17.54 -30.10
C SER A 682 -2.14 18.29 -28.77
N ALA A 683 -1.52 17.77 -27.71
CA ALA A 683 -1.58 18.36 -26.37
C ALA A 683 -1.11 19.84 -26.31
N PRO A 684 0.03 20.24 -26.90
CA PRO A 684 0.42 21.65 -26.92
C PRO A 684 -0.55 22.53 -27.72
N LEU A 685 -1.14 22.01 -28.81
CA LEU A 685 -2.10 22.76 -29.63
C LEU A 685 -3.44 22.95 -28.90
N VAL A 686 -3.91 21.91 -28.22
CA VAL A 686 -5.11 21.99 -27.36
C VAL A 686 -4.86 22.94 -26.20
N ALA A 687 -3.68 22.90 -25.58
CA ALA A 687 -3.29 23.84 -24.52
C ALA A 687 -3.25 25.30 -25.03
N ALA A 688 -2.72 25.54 -26.24
CA ALA A 688 -2.75 26.86 -26.85
C ALA A 688 -4.19 27.34 -27.10
N LEU A 689 -5.07 26.48 -27.63
CA LEU A 689 -6.48 26.81 -27.86
C LEU A 689 -7.23 27.06 -26.54
N ALA A 690 -7.07 26.20 -25.54
CA ALA A 690 -7.66 26.37 -24.22
C ALA A 690 -7.17 27.68 -23.56
N SER A 691 -5.88 27.99 -23.73
CA SER A 691 -5.33 29.28 -23.33
C SER A 691 -6.03 30.43 -24.05
N THR A 692 -6.38 30.36 -25.34
CA THR A 692 -7.14 31.42 -26.04
C THR A 692 -8.59 31.60 -25.58
N VAL A 693 -9.21 30.53 -25.07
CA VAL A 693 -10.56 30.57 -24.50
C VAL A 693 -10.57 31.20 -23.11
N GLY A 694 -9.46 31.10 -22.36
CA GLY A 694 -9.32 31.69 -21.03
C GLY A 694 -8.85 30.72 -19.95
N TYR A 695 -8.35 29.54 -20.31
CA TYR A 695 -7.79 28.53 -19.38
C TYR A 695 -6.26 28.53 -19.43
N LEU A 696 -5.61 29.64 -19.09
CA LEU A 696 -4.16 29.80 -19.19
C LEU A 696 -3.44 28.93 -18.15
N THR A 697 -3.71 29.13 -16.87
CA THR A 697 -3.06 28.39 -15.76
C THR A 697 -3.34 26.89 -15.83
N THR A 698 -4.58 26.49 -16.12
CA THR A 698 -4.96 25.08 -16.34
C THR A 698 -4.12 24.44 -17.44
N SER A 699 -3.98 25.13 -18.58
CA SER A 699 -3.21 24.64 -19.73
C SER A 699 -1.71 24.53 -19.41
N GLN A 700 -1.15 25.51 -18.71
CA GLN A 700 0.25 25.49 -18.28
C GLN A 700 0.54 24.31 -17.34
N LYS A 701 -0.31 24.09 -16.32
CA LYS A 701 -0.10 23.01 -15.34
C LYS A 701 -0.23 21.62 -15.96
N LEU A 702 -1.24 21.39 -16.81
CA LEU A 702 -1.42 20.11 -17.51
C LEU A 702 -0.28 19.84 -18.50
N LEU A 703 0.12 20.84 -19.29
CA LEU A 703 1.20 20.68 -20.25
C LEU A 703 2.54 20.41 -19.55
N ALA A 704 2.84 21.12 -18.46
CA ALA A 704 4.05 20.90 -17.67
C ALA A 704 4.13 19.47 -17.09
N ARG A 705 3.02 18.90 -16.60
CA ARG A 705 2.98 17.51 -16.09
C ARG A 705 3.14 16.47 -17.20
N LEU A 706 2.59 16.74 -18.37
CA LEU A 706 2.79 15.90 -19.54
C LEU A 706 4.26 15.93 -20.01
N GLU A 707 4.89 17.11 -20.04
CA GLU A 707 6.31 17.26 -20.39
C GLU A 707 7.25 16.57 -19.40
N THR A 708 7.03 16.74 -18.09
CA THR A 708 7.84 16.04 -17.09
C THR A 708 7.67 14.52 -17.17
N SER A 709 6.46 14.03 -17.51
CA SER A 709 6.24 12.60 -17.80
C SER A 709 7.10 12.12 -18.98
N VAL A 710 7.18 12.90 -20.05
CA VAL A 710 8.03 12.58 -21.21
C VAL A 710 9.52 12.64 -20.87
N ALA A 711 9.95 13.61 -20.06
CA ALA A 711 11.33 13.72 -19.61
C ALA A 711 11.77 12.50 -18.78
N ILE A 712 10.92 12.05 -17.84
CA ILE A 712 11.17 10.82 -17.07
C ILE A 712 11.25 9.61 -18.00
N TRP A 713 10.32 9.50 -18.95
CA TRP A 713 10.31 8.41 -19.92
C TRP A 713 11.59 8.39 -20.79
N PHE A 714 12.04 9.56 -21.26
CA PHE A 714 13.28 9.69 -22.02
C PHE A 714 14.50 9.26 -21.19
N LEU A 715 14.57 9.66 -19.91
CA LEU A 715 15.63 9.22 -18.99
C LEU A 715 15.65 7.70 -18.85
N LEU A 716 14.48 7.07 -18.65
CA LEU A 716 14.37 5.61 -18.57
C LEU A 716 14.75 4.91 -19.88
N LEU A 717 14.47 5.52 -21.04
CA LEU A 717 14.90 5.02 -22.34
C LEU A 717 16.44 5.05 -22.49
N VAL A 718 17.09 6.11 -22.01
CA VAL A 718 18.56 6.21 -22.02
C VAL A 718 19.14 5.12 -21.11
N VAL A 719 18.61 4.94 -19.90
CA VAL A 719 19.01 3.86 -18.98
C VAL A 719 18.82 2.48 -19.62
N TYR A 720 17.69 2.24 -20.27
CA TYR A 720 17.43 1.00 -21.02
C TYR A 720 18.51 0.73 -22.08
N HIS A 721 18.90 1.74 -22.87
CA HIS A 721 19.92 1.58 -23.91
C HIS A 721 21.33 1.40 -23.34
N ILE A 722 21.65 2.00 -22.19
CA ILE A 722 22.90 1.74 -21.46
C ILE A 722 22.97 0.27 -21.04
N ILE A 723 21.90 -0.25 -20.42
CA ILE A 723 21.85 -1.64 -19.97
C ILE A 723 21.84 -2.61 -21.15
N ARG A 724 21.10 -2.29 -22.22
CA ARG A 724 21.11 -3.06 -23.47
C ARG A 724 22.53 -3.17 -24.03
N ARG A 725 23.30 -2.08 -24.01
CA ARG A 725 24.68 -2.11 -24.47
C ARG A 725 25.56 -2.95 -23.56
N TRP A 726 25.42 -2.82 -22.24
CA TRP A 726 26.14 -3.65 -21.28
C TRP A 726 25.95 -5.14 -21.58
N MET A 727 24.71 -5.56 -21.76
CA MET A 727 24.35 -6.94 -22.11
C MET A 727 24.99 -7.40 -23.43
N LEU A 728 25.01 -6.56 -24.46
CA LEU A 728 25.64 -6.89 -25.74
C LEU A 728 27.17 -7.07 -25.62
N ILE A 729 27.83 -6.26 -24.80
CA ILE A 729 29.27 -6.39 -24.56
C ILE A 729 29.55 -7.70 -23.81
N GLN A 730 28.77 -8.00 -22.76
CA GLN A 730 28.92 -9.24 -22.00
C GLN A 730 28.69 -10.48 -22.88
N ARG A 731 27.65 -10.48 -23.73
CA ARG A 731 27.38 -11.54 -24.70
C ARG A 731 28.59 -11.79 -25.61
N ARG A 732 29.16 -10.73 -26.20
CA ARG A 732 30.32 -10.84 -27.11
C ARG A 732 31.56 -11.35 -26.39
N ARG A 733 31.77 -10.95 -25.15
CA ARG A 733 32.90 -11.37 -24.33
C ARG A 733 32.83 -12.86 -23.99
N ILE A 734 31.68 -13.34 -23.49
CA ILE A 734 31.47 -14.75 -23.17
C ILE A 734 31.61 -15.62 -24.43
N ALA A 735 31.05 -15.19 -25.56
CA ALA A 735 31.18 -15.91 -26.83
C ALA A 735 32.65 -16.01 -27.29
N PHE A 736 33.45 -14.95 -27.10
CA PHE A 736 34.87 -14.96 -27.43
C PHE A 736 35.70 -15.83 -26.49
N ASP A 737 35.45 -15.77 -25.19
CA ASP A 737 36.15 -16.59 -24.20
C ASP A 737 35.88 -18.10 -24.43
N ARG A 738 34.64 -18.47 -24.76
CA ARG A 738 34.29 -19.85 -25.18
C ARG A 738 34.96 -20.25 -26.49
N ALA A 739 34.99 -19.38 -27.50
CA ALA A 739 35.67 -19.66 -28.76
C ALA A 739 37.20 -19.82 -28.57
N LYS A 740 37.79 -19.08 -27.63
CA LYS A 740 39.19 -19.20 -27.24
C LYS A 740 39.47 -20.52 -26.52
N GLN A 741 38.59 -20.94 -25.60
CA GLN A 741 38.67 -22.25 -24.93
C GLN A 741 38.58 -23.39 -25.94
N ARG A 742 37.57 -23.41 -26.83
CA ARG A 742 37.45 -24.42 -27.89
C ARG A 742 38.71 -24.55 -28.75
N ARG A 743 39.33 -23.43 -29.13
CA ARG A 743 40.60 -23.46 -29.89
C ARG A 743 41.77 -24.01 -29.07
N ALA A 744 41.83 -23.71 -27.77
CA ALA A 744 42.85 -24.26 -26.88
C ALA A 744 42.67 -25.77 -26.67
N ASP A 745 41.43 -26.25 -26.52
CA ASP A 745 41.12 -27.67 -26.36
C ASP A 745 41.44 -28.46 -27.64
N ILE A 746 41.11 -27.94 -28.83
CA ILE A 746 41.48 -28.56 -30.11
C ILE A 746 43.01 -28.63 -30.30
N LEU A 747 43.74 -27.58 -29.89
CA LEU A 747 45.20 -27.58 -29.94
C LEU A 747 45.81 -28.54 -28.90
N ALA A 748 45.22 -28.65 -27.72
CA ALA A 748 45.63 -29.60 -26.69
C ALA A 748 45.34 -31.06 -27.12
N GLN A 749 44.24 -31.30 -27.83
CA GLN A 749 43.94 -32.61 -28.43
C GLN A 749 44.89 -32.95 -29.58
N ARG A 750 45.28 -31.99 -30.42
CA ARG A 750 46.33 -32.20 -31.44
C ARG A 750 47.70 -32.46 -30.82
N ALA A 751 48.07 -31.73 -29.76
CA ALA A 751 49.33 -31.94 -29.05
C ALA A 751 49.36 -33.30 -28.32
N LYS A 752 48.22 -33.79 -27.83
CA LYS A 752 48.10 -35.15 -27.28
C LYS A 752 48.08 -36.25 -28.35
N GLY A 753 47.72 -35.91 -29.59
CA GLY A 753 47.67 -36.85 -30.73
C GLY A 753 48.97 -36.96 -31.54
N GLU A 754 50.02 -36.19 -31.21
CA GLU A 754 51.32 -36.22 -31.91
C GLU A 754 52.32 -37.23 -31.32
N ASP A 755 52.00 -37.92 -30.21
CA ASP A 755 52.87 -38.94 -29.59
C ASP A 755 52.55 -40.41 -29.98
N GLU A 756 51.56 -40.67 -30.84
CA GLU A 756 51.26 -42.03 -31.33
C GLU A 756 51.41 -42.16 -32.85
N THR A 757 52.63 -42.47 -33.30
CA THR A 757 52.87 -43.09 -34.61
C THR A 757 52.60 -44.59 -34.55
N SER A 758 51.44 -45.06 -35.02
CA SER A 758 51.23 -46.38 -35.66
C SER A 758 49.83 -46.50 -36.27
N PRO A 759 49.67 -46.87 -37.56
CA PRO A 759 48.37 -47.11 -38.17
C PRO A 759 48.00 -48.61 -38.11
N LEU A 760 46.81 -48.96 -37.60
CA LEU A 760 46.01 -50.15 -37.99
C LEU A 760 44.58 -50.03 -37.42
N PRO A 761 43.54 -50.57 -38.10
CA PRO A 761 42.14 -50.32 -37.81
C PRO A 761 41.49 -51.40 -36.94
N ASN A 762 40.50 -50.98 -36.13
CA ASN A 762 39.43 -51.75 -35.47
C ASN A 762 39.46 -51.70 -33.93
N SER A 763 38.66 -50.79 -33.39
CA SER A 763 37.78 -51.06 -32.25
C SER A 763 36.77 -49.93 -32.12
N ASN A 764 35.50 -50.24 -32.40
CA ASN A 764 34.35 -49.48 -31.94
C ASN A 764 34.33 -49.55 -30.41
N GLU A 765 34.86 -48.55 -29.72
CA GLU A 765 34.57 -48.33 -28.30
C GLU A 765 34.90 -46.88 -27.93
N GLY A 766 33.88 -46.14 -27.49
CA GLY A 766 34.07 -44.93 -26.70
C GLY A 766 34.32 -43.63 -27.47
N SER A 767 33.50 -43.29 -28.47
CA SER A 767 33.22 -41.87 -28.69
C SER A 767 32.46 -41.36 -27.45
N MET A 768 33.19 -40.80 -26.48
CA MET A 768 32.60 -39.89 -25.51
C MET A 768 32.11 -38.68 -26.31
N GLU A 769 30.89 -38.77 -26.82
CA GLU A 769 30.05 -37.61 -27.08
C GLU A 769 29.87 -36.94 -25.72
N VAL A 770 30.78 -36.02 -25.41
CA VAL A 770 30.49 -34.98 -24.43
C VAL A 770 29.35 -34.19 -25.05
N ASP A 771 28.13 -34.54 -24.63
CA ASP A 771 26.92 -33.78 -24.84
C ASP A 771 27.07 -32.44 -24.07
N ASP A 772 27.88 -31.55 -24.61
CA ASP A 772 27.89 -30.14 -24.26
C ASP A 772 26.54 -29.59 -24.75
N THR A 773 25.52 -29.73 -23.91
CA THR A 773 24.24 -29.03 -24.05
C THR A 773 24.52 -27.57 -24.42
N GLU A 774 24.29 -27.22 -25.69
CA GLU A 774 24.54 -25.88 -26.19
C GLU A 774 23.59 -24.90 -25.51
N ILE A 775 24.03 -24.31 -24.38
CA ILE A 775 23.30 -23.23 -23.73
C ILE A 775 23.34 -22.02 -24.67
N ASP A 776 22.23 -21.80 -25.37
CA ASP A 776 22.04 -20.70 -26.30
C ASP A 776 22.14 -19.35 -25.57
N LEU A 777 23.30 -18.69 -25.74
CA LEU A 777 23.61 -17.35 -25.23
C LEU A 777 22.60 -16.29 -25.72
N ASP A 778 21.89 -16.58 -26.81
CA ASP A 778 20.90 -15.67 -27.38
C ASP A 778 19.59 -15.70 -26.57
N VAL A 779 19.25 -16.84 -25.97
CA VAL A 779 18.09 -16.98 -25.09
C VAL A 779 18.30 -16.24 -23.77
N ILE A 780 19.45 -16.40 -23.11
CA ILE A 780 19.75 -15.75 -21.82
C ILE A 780 19.80 -14.21 -21.96
N SER A 781 20.44 -13.71 -23.02
CA SER A 781 20.55 -12.26 -23.26
C SER A 781 19.23 -11.61 -23.69
N ALA A 782 18.35 -12.35 -24.40
CA ALA A 782 17.00 -11.89 -24.70
C ALA A 782 16.11 -11.85 -23.46
N GLN A 783 16.24 -12.83 -22.56
CA GLN A 783 15.48 -12.91 -21.31
C GLN A 783 15.85 -11.76 -20.36
N SER A 784 17.15 -11.52 -20.11
CA SER A 784 17.61 -10.42 -19.24
C SER A 784 17.20 -9.04 -19.75
N LEU A 785 17.18 -8.83 -21.06
CA LEU A 785 16.72 -7.58 -21.66
C LEU A 785 15.20 -7.37 -21.46
N ARG A 786 14.42 -8.44 -21.53
CA ARG A 786 12.97 -8.41 -21.25
C ARG A 786 12.68 -7.98 -19.81
N LEU A 787 13.50 -8.41 -18.86
CA LEU A 787 13.41 -8.03 -17.45
C LEU A 787 13.69 -6.56 -17.22
N VAL A 788 14.78 -6.06 -17.82
CA VAL A 788 15.15 -4.65 -17.72
C VAL A 788 14.02 -3.77 -18.26
N ARG A 789 13.39 -4.18 -19.37
CA ARG A 789 12.18 -3.49 -19.88
C ARG A 789 11.05 -3.53 -18.86
N SER A 790 10.75 -4.70 -18.29
CA SER A 790 9.71 -4.86 -17.27
C SER A 790 9.93 -3.91 -16.07
N ILE A 791 11.13 -3.91 -15.48
CA ILE A 791 11.51 -3.04 -14.35
C ILE A 791 11.35 -1.57 -14.72
N LEU A 792 11.92 -1.14 -15.85
CA LEU A 792 11.86 0.26 -16.26
C LEU A 792 10.43 0.70 -16.56
N THR A 793 9.59 -0.17 -17.11
CA THR A 793 8.17 0.16 -17.33
C THR A 793 7.37 0.20 -16.02
N MET A 794 7.74 -0.57 -15.00
CA MET A 794 7.15 -0.45 -13.66
C MET A 794 7.57 0.86 -12.97
N ILE A 795 8.84 1.23 -13.06
CA ILE A 795 9.34 2.52 -12.57
C ILE A 795 8.61 3.67 -13.28
N ALA A 796 8.49 3.61 -14.61
CA ALA A 796 7.75 4.60 -15.39
C ALA A 796 6.30 4.74 -14.93
N LEU A 797 5.60 3.61 -14.72
CA LEU A 797 4.21 3.60 -14.29
C LEU A 797 4.04 4.27 -12.91
N VAL A 798 4.87 3.89 -11.94
CA VAL A 798 4.84 4.46 -10.58
C VAL A 798 5.17 5.96 -10.62
N SER A 799 6.18 6.36 -11.39
CA SER A 799 6.54 7.78 -11.54
C SER A 799 5.40 8.61 -12.15
N VAL A 800 4.69 8.08 -13.15
CA VAL A 800 3.53 8.76 -13.75
C VAL A 800 2.37 8.87 -12.76
N ILE A 801 2.04 7.80 -12.03
CA ILE A 801 0.98 7.83 -11.01
C ILE A 801 1.30 8.88 -9.93
N PHE A 802 2.55 8.89 -9.42
CA PHE A 802 2.98 9.86 -8.42
C PHE A 802 2.91 11.30 -8.95
N LEU A 803 3.40 11.55 -10.17
CA LEU A 803 3.41 12.87 -10.78
C LEU A 803 2.01 13.45 -11.01
N TRP A 804 1.04 12.61 -11.37
CA TRP A 804 -0.33 13.04 -11.63
C TRP A 804 -1.22 13.06 -10.37
N SER A 805 -0.78 12.44 -9.26
CA SER A 805 -1.54 12.39 -8.00
C SER A 805 -1.86 13.77 -7.40
N GLU A 806 -0.97 14.76 -7.56
CA GLU A 806 -1.15 16.12 -7.04
C GLU A 806 -2.35 16.85 -7.65
N ILE A 807 -2.79 16.47 -8.85
CA ILE A 807 -3.92 17.10 -9.57
C ILE A 807 -5.17 16.22 -9.50
N HIS A 808 -5.17 15.13 -8.73
CA HIS A 808 -6.32 14.23 -8.64
C HIS A 808 -7.59 14.97 -8.18
N SER A 809 -7.49 15.86 -7.19
CA SER A 809 -8.61 16.66 -6.69
C SER A 809 -9.21 17.59 -7.75
N ALA A 810 -8.41 18.04 -8.72
CA ALA A 810 -8.91 18.84 -9.84
C ALA A 810 -9.88 18.07 -10.73
N PHE A 811 -9.78 16.74 -10.78
CA PHE A 811 -10.73 15.89 -11.49
C PHE A 811 -12.00 15.58 -10.67
N GLY A 812 -12.15 16.15 -9.48
CA GLY A 812 -13.31 15.95 -8.61
C GLY A 812 -14.64 16.40 -9.20
N PHE A 813 -14.67 17.26 -10.23
CA PHE A 813 -15.91 17.57 -10.95
C PHE A 813 -16.52 16.32 -11.63
N LEU A 814 -15.70 15.32 -11.97
CA LEU A 814 -16.17 14.06 -12.55
C LEU A 814 -16.95 13.20 -11.55
N GLU A 815 -16.80 13.45 -10.25
CA GLU A 815 -17.62 12.82 -9.20
C GLU A 815 -19.05 13.39 -9.19
N ASN A 816 -19.24 14.62 -9.66
CA ASN A 816 -20.58 15.24 -9.71
C ASN A 816 -21.40 14.75 -10.91
N ILE A 817 -20.76 14.14 -11.92
CA ILE A 817 -21.43 13.59 -13.10
C ILE A 817 -21.80 12.14 -12.81
N THR A 818 -23.04 11.91 -12.38
CA THR A 818 -23.58 10.56 -12.17
C THR A 818 -23.92 9.91 -13.51
N LEU A 819 -23.47 8.66 -13.71
CA LEU A 819 -23.73 7.90 -14.93
C LEU A 819 -24.91 6.93 -14.74
N TRP A 820 -24.93 6.18 -13.64
CA TRP A 820 -26.02 5.29 -13.25
C TRP A 820 -26.01 5.04 -11.73
N ASP A 821 -27.13 4.63 -11.15
CA ASP A 821 -27.24 4.29 -9.72
C ASP A 821 -27.17 2.77 -9.51
N VAL A 822 -26.46 2.34 -8.46
CA VAL A 822 -26.46 0.96 -8.01
C VAL A 822 -27.08 0.87 -6.61
N THR A 823 -28.03 -0.03 -6.42
CA THR A 823 -28.62 -0.32 -5.11
C THR A 823 -27.67 -1.20 -4.30
N SER A 824 -27.08 -0.65 -3.24
CA SER A 824 -26.26 -1.39 -2.28
C SER A 824 -26.99 -1.54 -0.95
N THR A 825 -26.93 -2.75 -0.38
CA THR A 825 -27.64 -3.07 0.87
C THR A 825 -26.72 -2.77 2.05
N VAL A 826 -26.84 -1.60 2.67
CA VAL A 826 -26.07 -1.21 3.86
C VAL A 826 -26.98 -1.35 5.08
N ASN A 827 -26.64 -2.23 6.03
CA ASN A 827 -27.45 -2.52 7.23
C ASN A 827 -28.89 -3.01 6.95
N GLY A 828 -29.10 -3.74 5.84
CA GLY A 828 -30.42 -4.26 5.46
C GLY A 828 -31.37 -3.22 4.84
N VAL A 829 -30.88 -2.01 4.55
CA VAL A 829 -31.60 -0.97 3.81
C VAL A 829 -30.94 -0.78 2.46
N ASP A 830 -31.74 -0.88 1.39
CA ASP A 830 -31.28 -0.66 0.02
C ASP A 830 -31.05 0.84 -0.19
N THR A 831 -29.79 1.26 -0.16
CA THR A 831 -29.39 2.64 -0.47
C THR A 831 -28.86 2.71 -1.89
N ALA A 832 -29.41 3.62 -2.71
CA ALA A 832 -28.91 3.88 -4.05
C ALA A 832 -27.60 4.68 -3.96
N GLN A 833 -26.49 4.10 -4.42
CA GLN A 833 -25.21 4.77 -4.56
C GLN A 833 -24.97 5.11 -6.03
N PRO A 834 -24.81 6.39 -6.39
CA PRO A 834 -24.52 6.80 -7.76
C PRO A 834 -23.08 6.45 -8.15
N ILE A 835 -22.91 5.81 -9.31
CA ILE A 835 -21.60 5.61 -9.93
C ILE A 835 -21.30 6.80 -10.84
N THR A 836 -20.14 7.41 -10.60
CA THR A 836 -19.74 8.67 -11.19
C THR A 836 -18.81 8.46 -12.39
N MET A 837 -18.71 9.46 -13.26
CA MET A 837 -17.74 9.45 -14.37
C MET A 837 -16.30 9.31 -13.86
N GLY A 838 -16.01 9.88 -12.69
CA GLY A 838 -14.71 9.72 -12.01
C GLY A 838 -14.42 8.26 -11.69
N ALA A 839 -15.39 7.55 -11.11
CA ALA A 839 -15.25 6.13 -10.78
C ALA A 839 -15.00 5.25 -12.02
N LEU A 840 -15.67 5.54 -13.15
CA LEU A 840 -15.44 4.84 -14.42
C LEU A 840 -14.01 5.04 -14.94
N LEU A 841 -13.49 6.27 -14.90
CA LEU A 841 -12.12 6.56 -15.35
C LEU A 841 -11.06 5.90 -14.45
N ILE A 842 -11.30 5.87 -13.14
CA ILE A 842 -10.44 5.13 -12.18
C ILE A 842 -10.50 3.63 -12.50
N ALA A 843 -11.68 3.07 -12.79
CA ALA A 843 -11.81 1.67 -13.17
C ALA A 843 -10.98 1.33 -14.43
N ILE A 844 -11.02 2.19 -15.46
CA ILE A 844 -10.19 2.07 -16.67
C ILE A 844 -8.71 2.14 -16.33
N LEU A 845 -8.30 3.08 -15.47
CA LEU A 845 -6.91 3.22 -15.02
C LEU A 845 -6.45 1.94 -14.29
N VAL A 846 -7.27 1.38 -13.40
CA VAL A 846 -7.00 0.13 -12.69
C VAL A 846 -6.82 -1.02 -13.67
N VAL A 847 -7.63 -1.11 -14.74
CA VAL A 847 -7.47 -2.12 -15.80
C VAL A 847 -6.14 -1.95 -16.54
N ILE A 848 -5.77 -0.72 -16.91
CA ILE A 848 -4.49 -0.43 -17.57
C ILE A 848 -3.31 -0.83 -16.68
N VAL A 849 -3.34 -0.45 -15.40
CA VAL A 849 -2.32 -0.79 -14.41
C VAL A 849 -2.23 -2.31 -14.21
N THR A 850 -3.38 -2.98 -14.10
CA THR A 850 -3.45 -4.45 -13.96
C THR A 850 -2.83 -5.14 -15.18
N MET A 851 -3.21 -4.71 -16.39
CA MET A 851 -2.69 -5.29 -17.63
C MET A 851 -1.17 -5.11 -17.73
N GLN A 852 -0.67 -3.95 -17.29
CA GLN A 852 0.77 -3.69 -17.21
C GLN A 852 1.45 -4.60 -16.20
N LEU A 853 0.85 -4.82 -15.02
CA LEU A 853 1.38 -5.69 -13.97
C LEU A 853 1.41 -7.16 -14.42
N VAL A 854 0.31 -7.67 -15.00
CA VAL A 854 0.20 -9.05 -15.54
C VAL A 854 1.24 -9.30 -16.63
N ARG A 855 1.55 -8.28 -17.45
CA ARG A 855 2.57 -8.39 -18.51
C ARG A 855 4.00 -8.42 -17.97
N ASN A 856 4.28 -7.67 -16.92
CA ASN A 856 5.63 -7.35 -16.46
C ASN A 856 6.10 -8.19 -15.27
N LEU A 857 5.22 -8.44 -14.30
CA LEU A 857 5.55 -9.11 -13.03
C LEU A 857 5.99 -10.58 -13.18
N PRO A 858 5.41 -11.40 -14.09
CA PRO A 858 5.82 -12.79 -14.24
C PRO A 858 7.27 -12.95 -14.68
N ALA A 859 7.77 -12.05 -15.53
CA ALA A 859 9.18 -12.05 -15.93
C ALA A 859 10.06 -11.80 -14.70
N LEU A 860 9.70 -10.81 -13.88
CA LEU A 860 10.44 -10.48 -12.66
C LEU A 860 10.44 -11.64 -11.66
N LEU A 861 9.30 -12.29 -11.47
CA LEU A 861 9.17 -13.46 -10.61
C LEU A 861 10.08 -14.60 -11.05
N GLU A 862 10.11 -14.89 -12.36
CA GLU A 862 10.92 -15.96 -12.93
C GLU A 862 12.41 -15.78 -12.61
N LEU A 863 12.96 -14.59 -12.81
CA LEU A 863 14.39 -14.35 -12.57
C LEU A 863 14.72 -14.10 -11.10
N ALA A 864 13.96 -13.23 -10.43
CA ALA A 864 14.33 -12.79 -9.09
C ALA A 864 14.20 -13.91 -8.06
N ILE A 865 13.22 -14.80 -8.25
CA ILE A 865 12.86 -15.83 -7.27
C ILE A 865 13.00 -17.22 -7.89
N LEU A 866 12.31 -17.51 -9.01
CA LEU A 866 12.19 -18.90 -9.50
C LEU A 866 13.50 -19.48 -10.02
N GLN A 867 14.41 -18.68 -10.59
CA GLN A 867 15.73 -19.14 -11.02
C GLN A 867 16.70 -19.44 -9.87
N HIS A 868 16.44 -18.90 -8.67
CA HIS A 868 17.23 -19.20 -7.48
C HIS A 868 16.68 -20.40 -6.70
N LEU A 869 15.60 -21.02 -7.20
CA LEU A 869 14.98 -22.21 -6.64
C LEU A 869 15.24 -23.39 -7.59
N ASP A 870 15.65 -24.55 -7.06
CA ASP A 870 15.85 -25.78 -7.82
C ASP A 870 14.51 -26.40 -8.26
N LEU A 871 13.83 -25.73 -9.20
CA LEU A 871 12.52 -26.13 -9.70
C LEU A 871 12.65 -26.93 -11.00
N THR A 872 11.83 -27.96 -11.15
CA THR A 872 11.66 -28.61 -12.45
C THR A 872 11.07 -27.63 -13.47
N PRO A 873 11.45 -27.69 -14.76
CA PRO A 873 11.00 -26.73 -15.78
C PRO A 873 9.48 -26.51 -15.85
N GLY A 874 8.70 -27.58 -15.63
CA GLY A 874 7.23 -27.50 -15.58
C GLY A 874 6.67 -26.73 -14.38
N THR A 875 7.35 -26.76 -13.22
CA THR A 875 6.90 -26.11 -11.98
C THR A 875 7.05 -24.58 -12.08
N GLY A 876 8.17 -24.09 -12.63
CA GLY A 876 8.38 -22.65 -12.83
C GLY A 876 7.34 -22.04 -13.79
N TYR A 877 7.02 -22.74 -14.89
CA TYR A 877 5.97 -22.32 -15.81
C TYR A 877 4.57 -22.31 -15.16
N ALA A 878 4.26 -23.30 -14.33
CA ALA A 878 3.00 -23.35 -13.59
C ALA A 878 2.86 -22.16 -12.62
N ILE A 879 3.89 -21.86 -11.83
CA ILE A 879 3.89 -20.74 -10.86
C ILE A 879 3.68 -19.40 -11.57
N THR A 880 4.40 -19.15 -12.67
CA THR A 880 4.24 -17.90 -13.43
C THR A 880 2.85 -17.76 -14.05
N THR A 881 2.25 -18.86 -14.52
CA THR A 881 0.90 -18.88 -15.10
C THR A 881 -0.18 -18.65 -14.04
N ILE A 882 -0.08 -19.31 -12.89
CA ILE A 882 -0.98 -19.11 -11.74
C ILE A 882 -0.91 -17.66 -11.27
N THR A 883 0.30 -17.10 -11.15
CA THR A 883 0.48 -15.70 -10.75
C THR A 883 -0.23 -14.73 -11.71
N LYS A 884 -0.17 -14.97 -13.03
CA LYS A 884 -0.90 -14.15 -14.02
C LYS A 884 -2.40 -14.18 -13.80
N TYR A 885 -2.98 -15.37 -13.57
CA TYR A 885 -4.41 -15.51 -13.33
C TYR A 885 -4.84 -14.87 -12.02
N LEU A 886 -4.04 -14.99 -10.95
CA LEU A 886 -4.32 -14.32 -9.69
C LEU A 886 -4.30 -12.79 -9.82
N LEU A 887 -3.30 -12.24 -10.52
CA LEU A 887 -3.23 -10.79 -10.79
C LEU A 887 -4.41 -10.30 -11.62
N LEU A 888 -4.79 -11.05 -12.67
CA LEU A 888 -5.93 -10.71 -13.52
C LEU A 888 -7.24 -10.78 -12.75
N LEU A 889 -7.43 -11.81 -11.92
CA LEU A 889 -8.59 -11.94 -11.03
C LEU A 889 -8.68 -10.77 -10.05
N PHE A 890 -7.56 -10.43 -9.37
CA PHE A 890 -7.54 -9.35 -8.40
C PHE A 890 -7.82 -7.99 -9.04
N GLY A 891 -7.19 -7.70 -10.19
CA GLY A 891 -7.45 -6.45 -10.91
C GLY A 891 -8.87 -6.36 -11.48
N ALA A 892 -9.47 -7.48 -11.91
CA ALA A 892 -10.86 -7.52 -12.31
C ALA A 892 -11.81 -7.21 -11.15
N ILE A 893 -11.57 -7.79 -9.97
CA ILE A 893 -12.35 -7.51 -8.75
C ILE A 893 -12.25 -6.02 -8.38
N LEU A 894 -11.04 -5.46 -8.37
CA LEU A 894 -10.84 -4.03 -8.08
C LEU A 894 -11.57 -3.14 -9.09
N SER A 895 -11.48 -3.43 -10.39
CA SER A 895 -12.15 -2.65 -11.43
C SER A 895 -13.67 -2.72 -11.31
N PHE A 896 -14.22 -3.91 -11.06
CA PHE A 896 -15.66 -4.10 -10.84
C PHE A 896 -16.18 -3.37 -9.61
N SER A 897 -15.37 -3.29 -8.53
CA SER A 897 -15.72 -2.50 -7.35
C SER A 897 -15.91 -1.01 -7.67
N TRP A 898 -15.06 -0.43 -8.53
CA TRP A 898 -15.18 0.98 -8.95
C TRP A 898 -16.38 1.23 -9.87
N ILE A 899 -16.86 0.21 -10.60
CA ILE A 899 -18.06 0.26 -11.45
C ILE A 899 -19.35 0.02 -10.63
N GLY A 900 -19.22 -0.22 -9.32
CA GLY A 900 -20.36 -0.42 -8.42
C GLY A 900 -20.84 -1.87 -8.34
N ILE A 901 -20.09 -2.84 -8.86
CA ILE A 901 -20.44 -4.25 -8.64
C ILE A 901 -20.03 -4.61 -7.21
N GLU A 902 -21.04 -4.78 -6.35
CA GLU A 902 -20.82 -5.17 -4.96
C GLU A 902 -20.11 -6.52 -4.83
N TRP A 903 -19.19 -6.59 -3.87
CA TRP A 903 -18.51 -7.84 -3.50
C TRP A 903 -19.51 -8.94 -3.14
N SER A 904 -20.60 -8.62 -2.44
CA SER A 904 -21.68 -9.55 -2.08
C SER A 904 -22.25 -10.30 -3.27
N LYS A 905 -22.42 -9.61 -4.42
CA LYS A 905 -22.96 -10.20 -5.66
C LYS A 905 -21.93 -11.11 -6.35
N LEU A 906 -20.64 -10.80 -6.24
CA LEU A 906 -19.56 -11.62 -6.77
C LEU A 906 -19.23 -12.83 -5.88
N GLN A 907 -19.51 -12.78 -4.58
CA GLN A 907 -19.22 -13.85 -3.63
C GLN A 907 -19.80 -15.20 -4.06
N TRP A 908 -21.02 -15.25 -4.59
CA TRP A 908 -21.62 -16.50 -5.06
C TRP A 908 -20.86 -17.12 -6.22
N VAL A 909 -20.43 -16.31 -7.20
CA VAL A 909 -19.63 -16.79 -8.34
C VAL A 909 -18.26 -17.26 -7.89
N VAL A 910 -17.59 -16.48 -7.03
CA VAL A 910 -16.29 -16.85 -6.46
C VAL A 910 -16.41 -18.11 -5.62
N THR A 911 -17.45 -18.23 -4.78
CA THR A 911 -17.69 -19.41 -3.94
C THR A 911 -17.96 -20.64 -4.79
N ALA A 912 -18.82 -20.56 -5.82
CA ALA A 912 -19.09 -21.66 -6.72
C ALA A 912 -17.81 -22.11 -7.47
N LEU A 913 -17.01 -21.16 -7.94
CA LEU A 913 -15.73 -21.43 -8.61
C LEU A 913 -14.71 -22.06 -7.65
N SER A 914 -14.59 -21.55 -6.43
CA SER A 914 -13.70 -22.07 -5.39
C SER A 914 -14.10 -23.47 -4.94
N VAL A 915 -15.39 -23.74 -4.76
CA VAL A 915 -15.92 -25.06 -4.44
C VAL A 915 -15.67 -26.04 -5.58
N GLY A 916 -15.97 -25.64 -6.83
CA GLY A 916 -15.69 -26.48 -8.01
C GLY A 916 -14.20 -26.79 -8.18
N LEU A 917 -13.33 -25.80 -7.97
CA LEU A 917 -11.87 -25.98 -7.97
C LEU A 917 -11.43 -26.91 -6.83
N GLY A 918 -11.99 -26.75 -5.63
CA GLY A 918 -11.73 -27.58 -4.47
C GLY A 918 -12.07 -29.05 -4.71
N PHE A 919 -13.24 -29.33 -5.29
CA PHE A 919 -13.62 -30.69 -5.71
C PHE A 919 -12.69 -31.24 -6.79
N GLY A 920 -12.31 -30.42 -7.78
CA GLY A 920 -11.36 -30.84 -8.83
C GLY A 920 -9.95 -31.13 -8.31
N MET A 921 -9.52 -30.44 -7.25
CA MET A 921 -8.20 -30.60 -6.63
C MET A 921 -8.17 -31.62 -5.48
N GLN A 922 -9.33 -32.15 -5.07
CA GLN A 922 -9.47 -33.00 -3.88
C GLN A 922 -8.52 -34.21 -3.91
N GLU A 923 -8.42 -34.90 -5.04
CA GLU A 923 -7.58 -36.11 -5.16
C GLU A 923 -6.08 -35.77 -5.10
N ILE A 924 -5.68 -34.63 -5.68
CA ILE A 924 -4.28 -34.15 -5.60
C ILE A 924 -3.92 -33.81 -4.15
N PHE A 925 -4.84 -33.14 -3.46
CA PHE A 925 -4.64 -32.75 -2.07
C PHE A 925 -4.59 -33.97 -1.14
N SER A 926 -5.48 -34.95 -1.32
CA SER A 926 -5.47 -36.20 -0.55
C SER A 926 -4.14 -36.95 -0.70
N ASN A 927 -3.59 -37.05 -1.91
CA ASN A 927 -2.29 -37.68 -2.14
C ASN A 927 -1.13 -36.89 -1.53
N PHE A 928 -1.19 -35.56 -1.57
CA PHE A 928 -0.19 -34.70 -0.94
C PHE A 928 -0.16 -34.85 0.58
N ILE A 929 -1.32 -34.75 1.23
CA ILE A 929 -1.45 -34.94 2.69
C ILE A 929 -1.02 -36.35 3.08
N SER A 930 -1.42 -37.37 2.32
CA SER A 930 -0.98 -38.75 2.56
C SER A 930 0.55 -38.87 2.46
N GLY A 931 1.19 -38.17 1.53
CA GLY A 931 2.65 -38.10 1.43
C GLY A 931 3.31 -37.47 2.66
N LEU A 932 2.75 -36.38 3.19
CA LEU A 932 3.23 -35.77 4.44
C LEU A 932 3.07 -36.71 5.63
N ILE A 933 1.92 -37.40 5.75
CA ILE A 933 1.67 -38.39 6.81
C ILE A 933 2.73 -39.51 6.74
N ILE A 934 3.00 -40.06 5.55
CA ILE A 934 4.03 -41.08 5.37
C ILE A 934 5.41 -40.57 5.81
N LEU A 935 5.77 -39.32 5.51
CA LEU A 935 7.07 -38.75 5.91
C LEU A 935 7.18 -38.51 7.43
N PHE A 936 6.10 -38.12 8.08
CA PHE A 936 6.07 -37.84 9.52
C PHE A 936 5.97 -39.12 10.37
N GLU A 937 5.01 -40.00 10.07
CA GLU A 937 4.74 -41.22 10.83
C GLU A 937 5.69 -42.38 10.43
N LYS A 938 6.28 -42.30 9.23
CA LYS A 938 7.21 -43.30 8.66
C LYS A 938 6.69 -44.75 8.73
N PRO A 939 5.45 -45.05 8.30
CA PRO A 939 4.93 -46.42 8.23
C PRO A 939 5.62 -47.27 7.15
N ILE A 940 6.26 -46.61 6.17
CA ILE A 940 7.15 -47.18 5.16
C ILE A 940 8.38 -46.29 5.02
N ARG A 941 9.54 -46.89 4.77
CA ARG A 941 10.83 -46.20 4.59
C ARG A 941 11.43 -46.54 3.24
N ILE A 942 12.30 -45.68 2.72
CA ILE A 942 13.08 -46.00 1.52
C ILE A 942 13.99 -47.19 1.86
N GLY A 943 13.92 -48.24 1.04
CA GLY A 943 14.57 -49.53 1.28
C GLY A 943 13.65 -50.61 1.84
N ASP A 944 12.48 -50.26 2.40
CA ASP A 944 11.56 -51.25 2.95
C ASP A 944 10.97 -52.13 1.85
N THR A 945 10.81 -53.43 2.15
CA THR A 945 10.09 -54.33 1.25
C THR A 945 8.62 -54.35 1.64
N VAL A 946 7.77 -53.88 0.74
CA VAL A 946 6.33 -53.74 0.98
C VAL A 946 5.54 -54.55 -0.03
N THR A 947 4.36 -55.01 0.40
CA THR A 947 3.37 -55.60 -0.48
C THR A 947 2.07 -54.85 -0.33
N ILE A 948 1.65 -54.20 -1.41
CA ILE A 948 0.37 -53.48 -1.48
C ILE A 948 -0.47 -54.13 -2.58
N ARG A 949 -1.67 -54.59 -2.21
CA ARG A 949 -2.48 -55.49 -3.05
C ARG A 949 -1.69 -56.75 -3.41
N ASN A 950 -1.37 -56.97 -4.68
CA ASN A 950 -0.57 -58.11 -5.17
C ASN A 950 0.81 -57.69 -5.68
N LEU A 951 1.24 -56.45 -5.39
CA LEU A 951 2.49 -55.88 -5.88
C LEU A 951 3.50 -55.87 -4.74
N THR A 952 4.54 -56.69 -4.86
CA THR A 952 5.63 -56.80 -3.89
C THR A 952 6.88 -56.15 -4.45
N GLY A 953 7.59 -55.37 -3.63
CA GLY A 953 8.88 -54.83 -4.03
C GLY A 953 9.47 -53.91 -2.97
N SER A 954 10.65 -53.38 -3.24
CA SER A 954 11.35 -52.47 -2.34
C SER A 954 11.02 -51.02 -2.66
N VAL A 955 10.73 -50.21 -1.64
CA VAL A 955 10.44 -48.78 -1.80
C VAL A 955 11.72 -48.05 -2.24
N THR A 956 11.72 -47.51 -3.46
CA THR A 956 12.89 -46.81 -4.00
C THR A 956 12.85 -45.31 -3.76
N LYS A 957 11.65 -44.70 -3.83
CA LYS A 957 11.47 -43.25 -3.67
C LYS A 957 10.10 -42.90 -3.15
N ILE A 958 10.03 -41.99 -2.18
CA ILE A 958 8.77 -41.39 -1.70
C ILE A 958 8.69 -39.95 -2.24
N ASN A 959 7.79 -39.68 -3.17
CA ASN A 959 7.51 -38.32 -3.65
C ASN A 959 6.26 -37.75 -2.97
N THR A 960 5.99 -36.46 -3.18
CA THR A 960 4.85 -35.77 -2.54
C THR A 960 3.48 -36.37 -2.87
N ARG A 961 3.29 -36.96 -4.07
CA ARG A 961 1.98 -37.52 -4.50
C ARG A 961 1.95 -39.03 -4.66
N ALA A 962 3.10 -39.67 -4.83
CA ALA A 962 3.19 -41.10 -5.08
C ALA A 962 4.52 -41.65 -4.56
N THR A 963 4.50 -42.92 -4.19
CA THR A 963 5.68 -43.70 -3.78
C THR A 963 6.00 -44.70 -4.86
N THR A 964 7.28 -44.80 -5.23
CA THR A 964 7.78 -45.73 -6.23
C THR A 964 8.32 -46.97 -5.53
N ILE A 965 7.85 -48.14 -5.97
CA ILE A 965 8.31 -49.46 -5.52
C ILE A 965 9.02 -50.13 -6.71
N SER A 966 10.19 -50.73 -6.50
CA SER A 966 10.83 -51.59 -7.50
C SER A 966 10.55 -53.05 -7.18
N ASP A 967 9.97 -53.76 -8.14
CA ASP A 967 9.84 -55.23 -8.08
C ASP A 967 11.18 -55.91 -8.39
N TRP A 968 11.27 -57.22 -8.15
CA TRP A 968 12.45 -58.07 -8.39
C TRP A 968 12.83 -58.16 -9.88
N ASP A 969 11.86 -57.93 -10.77
CA ASP A 969 12.07 -57.75 -12.23
C ASP A 969 12.63 -56.37 -12.61
N ARG A 970 12.97 -55.52 -11.62
CA ARG A 970 13.37 -54.10 -11.79
C ARG A 970 12.29 -53.22 -12.45
N LYS A 971 11.02 -53.60 -12.30
CA LYS A 971 9.88 -52.76 -12.73
C LYS A 971 9.59 -51.71 -11.67
N GLU A 972 9.54 -50.43 -12.06
CA GLU A 972 9.11 -49.35 -11.19
C GLU A 972 7.57 -49.22 -11.18
N ILE A 973 6.99 -49.40 -10.00
CA ILE A 973 5.55 -49.34 -9.75
C ILE A 973 5.27 -48.05 -8.98
N ILE A 974 4.50 -47.15 -9.60
CA ILE A 974 4.12 -45.87 -8.99
C ILE A 974 2.78 -46.03 -8.29
N VAL A 975 2.80 -45.99 -6.96
CA VAL A 975 1.60 -46.14 -6.13
C VAL A 975 1.21 -44.77 -5.54
N PRO A 976 -0.04 -44.30 -5.73
CA PRO A 976 -0.51 -43.05 -5.13
C PRO A 976 -0.37 -43.10 -3.60
N ASN A 977 0.09 -42.01 -2.98
CA ASN A 977 0.34 -42.00 -1.53
C ASN A 977 -0.94 -42.27 -0.72
N LYS A 978 -2.10 -41.86 -1.24
CA LYS A 978 -3.41 -42.15 -0.62
C LYS A 978 -3.63 -43.64 -0.40
N ALA A 979 -3.12 -44.51 -1.28
CA ALA A 979 -3.30 -45.95 -1.15
C ALA A 979 -2.63 -46.51 0.12
N PHE A 980 -1.45 -46.02 0.52
CA PHE A 980 -0.77 -46.49 1.74
C PHE A 980 -1.47 -46.07 3.04
N ILE A 981 -2.34 -45.06 2.98
CA ILE A 981 -3.11 -44.59 4.14
C ILE A 981 -4.50 -45.23 4.18
N THR A 982 -5.11 -45.45 3.01
CA THR A 982 -6.51 -45.91 2.92
C THR A 982 -6.65 -47.40 2.69
N GLU A 983 -5.63 -48.08 2.16
CA GLU A 983 -5.65 -49.51 1.86
C GLU A 983 -4.71 -50.29 2.78
N GLN A 984 -5.03 -51.58 2.99
CA GLN A 984 -4.17 -52.48 3.75
C GLN A 984 -2.93 -52.86 2.92
N PHE A 985 -1.76 -52.79 3.55
CA PHE A 985 -0.49 -53.24 2.99
C PHE A 985 0.32 -53.99 4.05
N ILE A 986 1.33 -54.74 3.60
CA ILE A 986 2.25 -55.50 4.45
C ILE A 986 3.64 -54.88 4.29
N ASN A 987 4.29 -54.51 5.40
CA ASN A 987 5.69 -54.12 5.42
C ASN A 987 6.50 -55.27 6.02
N TRP A 988 7.36 -55.88 5.22
CA TRP A 988 8.16 -57.05 5.59
C TRP A 988 9.42 -56.70 6.40
N SER A 989 9.78 -55.41 6.49
CA SER A 989 11.04 -54.94 7.08
C SER A 989 10.87 -53.82 8.12
N LEU A 990 9.64 -53.55 8.59
CA LEU A 990 9.33 -52.41 9.46
C LEU A 990 10.00 -52.48 10.84
N SER A 991 9.88 -53.63 11.51
CA SER A 991 10.40 -53.87 12.86
C SER A 991 11.65 -54.73 12.85
N ASP A 992 11.71 -55.72 11.97
CA ASP A 992 12.82 -56.63 11.77
C ASP A 992 12.87 -57.09 10.30
N THR A 993 14.05 -57.35 9.75
CA THR A 993 14.26 -57.83 8.37
C THR A 993 14.22 -59.35 8.27
N LEU A 994 14.21 -60.04 9.43
CA LEU A 994 14.16 -61.49 9.52
C LEU A 994 12.86 -62.05 8.94
N THR A 995 12.98 -62.94 7.95
CA THR A 995 11.81 -63.57 7.33
C THR A 995 11.86 -65.09 7.45
N ARG A 996 10.75 -65.68 7.91
CA ARG A 996 10.63 -67.15 8.04
C ARG A 996 10.34 -67.80 6.69
N VAL A 997 11.17 -68.75 6.28
CA VAL A 997 11.00 -69.64 5.13
C VAL A 997 10.56 -71.00 5.66
N VAL A 998 9.47 -71.54 5.12
CA VAL A 998 8.98 -72.87 5.44
C VAL A 998 9.14 -73.73 4.21
N LEU A 999 9.88 -74.83 4.32
CA LEU A 999 10.11 -75.79 3.25
C LEU A 999 9.45 -77.12 3.61
N THR A 1000 8.61 -77.61 2.72
CA THR A 1000 7.98 -78.92 2.86
C THR A 1000 8.79 -79.96 2.11
N VAL A 1001 9.32 -80.94 2.83
CA VAL A 1001 10.23 -81.95 2.31
C VAL A 1001 9.64 -83.35 2.51
N PRO A 1002 9.33 -84.09 1.44
CA PRO A 1002 8.79 -85.44 1.57
C PRO A 1002 9.91 -86.48 1.72
N ALA A 1003 9.69 -87.47 2.58
CA ALA A 1003 10.57 -88.62 2.79
C ALA A 1003 9.77 -89.94 2.68
N PRO A 1004 10.37 -91.03 2.19
CA PRO A 1004 9.66 -92.30 2.01
C PRO A 1004 9.24 -92.90 3.35
N ALA A 1005 8.16 -93.70 3.35
CA ALA A 1005 7.60 -94.35 4.54
C ALA A 1005 8.64 -95.11 5.37
N GLU A 1006 9.55 -95.76 4.65
CA GLU A 1006 10.53 -96.70 5.18
C GLU A 1006 11.80 -96.01 5.72
N ALA A 1007 11.99 -94.71 5.49
CA ALA A 1007 13.11 -93.96 6.04
C ALA A 1007 12.90 -93.67 7.54
N ASN A 1008 13.97 -93.77 8.34
CA ASN A 1008 13.90 -93.43 9.75
C ASN A 1008 13.66 -91.93 9.92
N SER A 1009 12.58 -91.56 10.62
CA SER A 1009 12.18 -90.16 10.83
C SER A 1009 13.24 -89.34 11.57
N GLU A 1010 13.96 -89.96 12.52
CA GLU A 1010 15.01 -89.29 13.29
C GLU A 1010 16.25 -89.01 12.43
N GLU A 1011 16.58 -89.95 11.54
CA GLU A 1011 17.66 -89.80 10.55
C GLU A 1011 17.33 -88.71 9.52
N VAL A 1012 16.10 -88.68 9.02
CA VAL A 1012 15.63 -87.59 8.12
C VAL A 1012 15.66 -86.25 8.83
N THR A 1013 15.25 -86.18 10.09
CA THR A 1013 15.31 -84.96 10.90
C THR A 1013 16.75 -84.47 11.03
N GLN A 1014 17.70 -85.35 11.34
CA GLN A 1014 19.13 -85.01 11.42
C GLN A 1014 19.69 -84.51 10.09
N ILE A 1015 19.31 -85.13 8.96
CA ILE A 1015 19.74 -84.69 7.63
C ILE A 1015 19.21 -83.29 7.32
N LEU A 1016 17.95 -83.00 7.63
CA LEU A 1016 17.34 -81.68 7.41
C LEU A 1016 17.93 -80.61 8.33
N THR A 1017 18.19 -80.93 9.59
CA THR A 1017 18.85 -80.02 10.54
C THR A 1017 20.28 -79.73 10.11
N ASN A 1018 21.07 -80.75 9.73
CA ASN A 1018 22.43 -80.58 9.24
C ASN A 1018 22.48 -79.81 7.91
N ALA A 1019 21.52 -80.04 7.01
CA ALA A 1019 21.38 -79.23 5.79
C ALA A 1019 21.11 -77.75 6.11
N ALA A 1020 20.32 -77.47 7.15
CA ALA A 1020 20.07 -76.11 7.61
C ALA A 1020 21.32 -75.46 8.23
N GLU A 1021 22.04 -76.17 9.10
CA GLU A 1021 23.29 -75.70 9.73
C GLU A 1021 24.43 -75.47 8.73
N ARG A 1022 24.47 -76.25 7.64
CA ARG A 1022 25.49 -76.12 6.59
C ARG A 1022 25.24 -74.99 5.59
N CYS A 1023 24.01 -74.47 5.51
CA CYS A 1023 23.67 -73.40 4.58
C CYS A 1023 24.07 -72.05 5.18
N ALA A 1024 25.02 -71.37 4.53
CA ALA A 1024 25.55 -70.09 5.02
C ALA A 1024 24.51 -68.95 5.09
N LEU A 1025 23.36 -69.11 4.43
CA LEU A 1025 22.28 -68.12 4.39
C LEU A 1025 21.23 -68.31 5.48
N VAL A 1026 21.21 -69.46 6.18
CA VAL A 1026 20.32 -69.72 7.33
C VAL A 1026 20.91 -69.07 8.58
N LEU A 1027 20.05 -68.47 9.39
CA LEU A 1027 20.47 -67.89 10.66
C LEU A 1027 20.48 -68.91 11.79
N ASP A 1028 21.50 -68.81 12.65
CA ASP A 1028 21.61 -69.61 13.87
C ASP A 1028 20.62 -69.17 14.97
N THR A 1029 20.18 -67.90 14.92
CA THR A 1029 19.20 -67.32 15.86
C THR A 1029 18.14 -66.53 15.09
N PRO A 1030 16.85 -66.95 15.09
CA PRO A 1030 16.28 -68.14 15.73
C PRO A 1030 16.75 -69.46 15.08
N ALA A 1031 16.92 -70.51 15.89
CA ALA A 1031 17.42 -71.80 15.43
C ALA A 1031 16.49 -72.46 14.39
N PRO A 1032 17.04 -73.22 13.43
CA PRO A 1032 16.25 -73.98 12.46
C PRO A 1032 15.39 -75.04 13.17
N GLU A 1033 14.12 -75.13 12.80
CA GLU A 1033 13.20 -76.12 13.36
C GLU A 1033 12.75 -77.11 12.28
N VAL A 1034 12.83 -78.40 12.58
CA VAL A 1034 12.34 -79.47 11.70
C VAL A 1034 11.23 -80.22 12.42
N TYR A 1035 10.06 -80.31 11.78
CA TYR A 1035 8.93 -81.07 12.30
C TYR A 1035 8.47 -82.08 11.27
N LEU A 1036 8.16 -83.30 11.70
CA LEU A 1036 7.29 -84.19 10.93
C LEU A 1036 5.85 -83.70 11.13
N VAL A 1037 5.27 -83.08 10.10
CA VAL A 1037 3.99 -82.37 10.22
C VAL A 1037 2.81 -83.22 9.76
N ASP A 1038 3.03 -84.10 8.78
CA ASP A 1038 1.96 -84.94 8.24
C ASP A 1038 2.48 -86.29 7.69
N LEU A 1039 1.60 -87.27 7.56
CA LEU A 1039 1.85 -88.61 7.01
C LEU A 1039 0.83 -88.90 5.90
N GLN A 1040 1.21 -88.62 4.65
CA GLN A 1040 0.29 -88.71 3.51
C GLN A 1040 0.54 -89.98 2.69
N GLN A 1041 -0.40 -90.92 2.73
CA GLN A 1041 -0.36 -92.17 1.93
C GLN A 1041 0.94 -92.97 2.10
N GLY A 1042 1.50 -92.95 3.32
CA GLY A 1042 2.78 -93.57 3.64
C GLY A 1042 3.99 -92.65 3.49
N ILE A 1043 3.90 -91.51 2.81
CA ILE A 1043 5.00 -90.54 2.70
C ILE A 1043 5.05 -89.67 3.96
N GLN A 1044 6.23 -89.54 4.57
CA GLN A 1044 6.48 -88.65 5.70
C GLN A 1044 6.71 -87.22 5.19
N ILE A 1045 5.93 -86.25 5.66
CA ILE A 1045 6.02 -84.84 5.24
C ILE A 1045 6.66 -84.02 6.36
N PHE A 1046 7.90 -83.58 6.12
CA PHE A 1046 8.62 -82.71 7.04
C PHE A 1046 8.45 -81.25 6.66
N GLU A 1047 8.27 -80.39 7.67
CA GLU A 1047 8.45 -78.94 7.53
C GLU A 1047 9.78 -78.53 8.16
N LEU A 1048 10.67 -77.99 7.32
CA LEU A 1048 11.86 -77.28 7.76
C LEU A 1048 11.54 -75.78 7.80
N ARG A 1049 11.55 -75.20 8.99
CA ARG A 1049 11.31 -73.78 9.26
C ARG A 1049 12.63 -73.10 9.58
N ILE A 1050 13.03 -72.19 8.73
CA ILE A 1050 14.33 -71.51 8.78
C ILE A 1050 14.15 -70.02 8.54
N TYR A 1051 15.05 -69.21 9.09
CA TYR A 1051 14.97 -67.76 8.96
C TYR A 1051 16.04 -67.25 7.99
N ALA A 1052 15.63 -66.41 7.05
CA ALA A 1052 16.53 -65.67 6.18
C ALA A 1052 16.74 -64.26 6.77
N ALA A 1053 17.98 -63.77 6.73
CA ALA A 1053 18.33 -62.45 7.23
C ALA A 1053 17.63 -61.29 6.51
N GLU A 1054 17.34 -61.48 5.21
CA GLU A 1054 16.69 -60.48 4.36
C GLU A 1054 15.78 -61.17 3.34
N MET A 1055 14.81 -60.43 2.80
CA MET A 1055 13.86 -60.93 1.80
C MET A 1055 14.56 -61.45 0.53
N GLY A 1056 15.64 -60.79 0.10
CA GLY A 1056 16.42 -61.17 -1.08
C GLY A 1056 17.13 -62.53 -0.95
N HIS A 1057 17.43 -62.97 0.27
CA HIS A 1057 18.11 -64.25 0.53
C HIS A 1057 17.17 -65.46 0.50
N ARG A 1058 15.84 -65.27 0.56
CA ARG A 1058 14.87 -66.37 0.64
C ARG A 1058 14.98 -67.38 -0.51
N MET A 1059 15.16 -66.89 -1.75
CA MET A 1059 15.23 -67.76 -2.93
C MET A 1059 16.59 -68.48 -3.06
N PRO A 1060 17.74 -67.79 -2.94
CA PRO A 1060 19.04 -68.45 -2.88
C PRO A 1060 19.14 -69.48 -1.75
N LEU A 1061 18.67 -69.14 -0.55
CA LEU A 1061 18.62 -70.03 0.61
C LEU A 1061 17.79 -71.28 0.32
N ARG A 1062 16.59 -71.12 -0.25
CA ARG A 1062 15.74 -72.26 -0.62
C ARG A 1062 16.41 -73.15 -1.66
N HIS A 1063 17.13 -72.58 -2.62
CA HIS A 1063 17.88 -73.33 -3.61
C HIS A 1063 19.01 -74.15 -2.98
N GLU A 1064 19.85 -73.51 -2.17
CA GLU A 1064 20.98 -74.15 -1.50
C GLU A 1064 20.53 -75.25 -0.53
N ILE A 1065 19.51 -74.98 0.27
CA ILE A 1065 18.93 -75.96 1.19
C ILE A 1065 18.39 -77.18 0.43
N HIS A 1066 17.63 -76.98 -0.65
CA HIS A 1066 17.17 -78.12 -1.45
C HIS A 1066 18.34 -78.93 -2.02
N GLN A 1067 19.44 -78.29 -2.45
CA GLN A 1067 20.63 -79.02 -2.92
C GLN A 1067 21.29 -79.82 -1.81
N LEU A 1068 21.44 -79.24 -0.61
CA LEU A 1068 22.02 -79.90 0.55
C LEU A 1068 21.17 -81.08 1.03
N ILE A 1069 19.84 -80.93 1.02
CA ILE A 1069 18.90 -82.01 1.33
C ILE A 1069 19.03 -83.15 0.32
N LEU A 1070 19.06 -82.85 -0.99
CA LEU A 1070 19.22 -83.87 -2.03
C LEU A 1070 20.58 -84.59 -1.94
N ALA A 1071 21.64 -83.87 -1.58
CA ALA A 1071 22.96 -84.46 -1.34
C ALA A 1071 22.94 -85.38 -0.10
N GLY A 1072 22.37 -84.91 1.02
CA GLY A 1072 22.24 -85.69 2.25
C GLY A 1072 21.40 -86.95 2.07
N TYR A 1073 20.29 -86.86 1.32
CA TYR A 1073 19.47 -88.02 0.96
C TYR A 1073 20.26 -89.03 0.13
N ARG A 1074 21.05 -88.57 -0.85
CA ARG A 1074 21.89 -89.46 -1.67
C ARG A 1074 22.98 -90.15 -0.85
N GLU A 1075 23.64 -89.45 0.07
CA GLU A 1075 24.69 -89.99 0.93
C GLU A 1075 24.15 -91.10 1.87
N HIS A 1076 22.92 -90.96 2.35
CA HIS A 1076 22.27 -91.91 3.26
C HIS A 1076 21.39 -92.95 2.54
N GLY A 1077 21.42 -92.99 1.20
CA GLY A 1077 20.63 -93.95 0.41
C GLY A 1077 19.11 -93.72 0.45
N ILE A 1078 18.65 -92.56 0.90
CA ILE A 1078 17.24 -92.19 0.96
C ILE A 1078 16.80 -91.69 -0.43
N THR A 1079 15.81 -92.36 -1.03
CA THR A 1079 15.24 -91.93 -2.32
C THR A 1079 14.06 -91.00 -2.10
N LEU A 1080 14.05 -89.85 -2.78
CA LEU A 1080 12.91 -88.94 -2.74
C LEU A 1080 11.65 -89.67 -3.25
N PRO A 1081 10.55 -89.67 -2.49
CA PRO A 1081 9.38 -90.46 -2.84
C PRO A 1081 8.67 -89.83 -4.04
N TYR A 1082 8.32 -90.67 -5.01
CA TYR A 1082 7.37 -90.32 -6.05
C TYR A 1082 5.94 -90.49 -5.51
N PRO A 1083 4.95 -89.73 -6.02
CA PRO A 1083 3.55 -89.97 -5.67
C PRO A 1083 3.20 -91.44 -5.92
N PRO A 1084 2.65 -92.18 -4.95
CA PRO A 1084 2.36 -93.59 -5.13
C PRO A 1084 1.28 -93.75 -6.22
N PHE A 1085 1.58 -94.49 -7.28
CA PHE A 1085 0.59 -94.89 -8.28
C PHE A 1085 0.24 -96.37 -8.08
N GLN A 1086 -0.95 -96.65 -7.55
CA GLN A 1086 -1.46 -98.02 -7.45
C GLN A 1086 -1.95 -98.49 -8.83
N VAL A 1087 -1.25 -99.45 -9.42
CA VAL A 1087 -1.72 -100.17 -10.61
C VAL A 1087 -2.49 -101.41 -10.18
N ARG A 1088 -3.81 -101.42 -10.39
CA ARG A 1088 -4.63 -102.62 -10.29
C ARG A 1088 -4.69 -103.30 -11.67
N THR A 1089 -3.98 -104.41 -11.84
CA THR A 1089 -3.99 -105.18 -13.10
C THR A 1089 -5.10 -106.23 -13.07
N GLU A 1090 -6.12 -106.08 -13.93
CA GLU A 1090 -7.09 -107.14 -14.23
C GLU A 1090 -6.67 -107.86 -15.51
N THR A 1091 -6.35 -109.15 -15.42
CA THR A 1091 -5.98 -110.00 -16.56
C THR A 1091 -7.22 -110.53 -17.28
N LEU A 1092 -7.50 -110.03 -18.48
CA LEU A 1092 -8.63 -110.45 -19.32
C LEU A 1092 -8.23 -111.60 -20.26
N SER A 1093 -8.59 -112.83 -19.89
CA SER A 1093 -8.42 -114.02 -20.73
C SER A 1093 -9.52 -114.11 -21.78
N ARG A 1094 -9.14 -114.18 -23.08
CA ARG A 1094 -10.05 -114.34 -24.22
C ARG A 1094 -10.55 -115.78 -24.33
N LEU A 1095 -11.86 -115.98 -24.28
CA LEU A 1095 -12.53 -117.18 -24.81
C LEU A 1095 -13.53 -116.77 -25.91
N SER A 1096 -13.45 -117.51 -27.00
CA SER A 1096 -14.23 -117.38 -28.23
C SER A 1096 -15.52 -118.21 -28.17
N ASN A 1097 -16.56 -117.64 -28.79
CA ASN A 1097 -17.73 -118.22 -29.45
C ASN A 1097 -19.07 -118.47 -28.71
N ASN A 1098 -20.07 -117.79 -29.29
CA ASN A 1098 -21.48 -118.14 -29.53
C ASN A 1098 -22.46 -118.28 -28.34
N SER A 1099 -23.37 -117.30 -28.21
CA SER A 1099 -24.72 -117.43 -28.81
C SER A 1099 -25.66 -116.22 -28.52
N ARG A 1100 -26.37 -115.79 -29.57
CA ARG A 1100 -27.76 -115.28 -29.63
C ARG A 1100 -28.19 -113.98 -28.88
N THR A 1101 -28.28 -112.89 -29.68
CA THR A 1101 -29.46 -112.00 -29.92
C THR A 1101 -30.07 -111.11 -28.79
N PRO A 1102 -30.78 -109.99 -29.13
CA PRO A 1102 -30.56 -108.63 -28.58
C PRO A 1102 -31.84 -108.04 -27.91
N PRO A 1103 -32.18 -106.72 -27.97
CA PRO A 1103 -31.51 -105.45 -27.63
C PRO A 1103 -32.30 -104.62 -26.58
N SER A 1104 -31.70 -103.59 -25.95
CA SER A 1104 -32.44 -102.42 -25.37
C SER A 1104 -31.45 -101.32 -24.94
N THR A 1105 -31.33 -100.23 -25.71
CA THR A 1105 -31.86 -98.87 -25.42
C THR A 1105 -30.97 -97.94 -24.57
N ALA A 1106 -30.53 -96.88 -25.25
CA ALA A 1106 -30.71 -95.47 -24.88
C ALA A 1106 -29.80 -94.77 -23.84
N ALA A 1107 -29.30 -93.62 -24.32
CA ALA A 1107 -29.14 -92.33 -23.63
C ALA A 1107 -27.79 -92.05 -22.90
N PRO A 1108 -27.48 -90.79 -22.57
CA PRO A 1108 -27.16 -89.72 -23.53
C PRO A 1108 -25.93 -88.86 -23.12
N ASN A 1109 -25.54 -87.98 -24.04
CA ASN A 1109 -24.79 -86.73 -23.85
C ASN A 1109 -25.16 -85.96 -22.57
N HIS A 1110 -24.21 -85.25 -21.95
CA HIS A 1110 -24.13 -83.78 -22.10
C HIS A 1110 -22.94 -83.09 -21.40
N ARG A 1111 -22.34 -82.18 -22.20
CA ARG A 1111 -21.95 -80.78 -21.94
C ARG A 1111 -21.10 -80.39 -20.72
N ARG A 1112 -19.95 -79.83 -21.07
CA ARG A 1112 -19.26 -78.70 -20.43
C ARG A 1112 -20.17 -77.47 -20.33
N GLU A 1113 -20.07 -76.75 -19.21
CA GLU A 1113 -20.18 -75.29 -19.17
C GLU A 1113 -19.45 -74.69 -17.96
N SER A 1114 -18.92 -73.47 -18.17
CA SER A 1114 -18.60 -72.40 -17.21
C SER A 1114 -17.51 -72.65 -16.14
N GLY A 1115 -16.70 -71.67 -15.73
CA GLY A 1115 -16.68 -70.25 -16.03
C GLY A 1115 -16.33 -69.46 -14.76
N GLY A 1116 -15.28 -68.65 -14.83
CA GLY A 1116 -15.00 -67.45 -14.02
C GLY A 1116 -15.13 -67.48 -12.48
N LEU A 1117 -14.02 -67.25 -11.79
CA LEU A 1117 -13.74 -66.01 -11.03
C LEU A 1117 -12.27 -65.98 -10.62
#